data_AF-A0A8H5YRL3-F1
#
_entry.id   AF-A0A8H5YRL3-F1
#
_cell.length_a   1.000
_cell.length_b   1.000
_cell.length_c   1.000
_cell.angle_alpha   90.00
_cell.angle_beta   90.00
_cell.angle_gamma   90.00
#
_symmetry.space_group_name_H-M   'P 1'
#
loop_
_entity.id
_entity.type
_entity.pdbx_description
1 polymer ?
#
loop_
_entity_poly.entity_id
_entity_poly.type
_entity_poly.pdbx_seq_one_letter_code
_entity_poly.pdbx_strand_id
1 'polypeptide(L)'
;METPVPTPPFFGRAGHNEIFEEAKNCLSQLDSSDLDSQEACTPCSHSNKPIRFQELPPSIKQSCLALLGCVFGPSYEHMISQGTKNENRLWSNLTVPAVINSLEATFGTKLDRRKLNLELIAQQICNNTAQPFQDIDTSSQEWVNQLCGPNLRWESIGLLWSVLRRIPGSFDPIEKNQFHVLESGTANKPVLAFLRHSINLARHFTLANVIILDLLFQKAIMESMIAGDASLICWSSFADTVSVMTYLGVHAEKLTGPYRPSLSSEHKRRLFGRVYNIDKAIVAFTGRPPLLNPRFCSTPPPLDLSDEDLLAGGAALERAVSELDGRGWNLRGGVYPSSICRAGYLMAQILNEIIDISLASGANATVETIRNLKQRQLNVFAELPRCLVYDPDDPTDLPLPRVEVRPYGKDLSDPPVETNVVSLKIFIRLTHLQNMFLLERLLLQYGCPDEGDVLLVSYEMITLTLMFWMHKDRFRDIRRDMEWLLMAFAVPGGGILCLELLSPTFQGKHPKDSRLSRSSIVQQLSLLVGFLDWVHPSAPNGDLCASCGALQSIATMAATSTTPELATMPTEIVCMIGDNLSANEVKDLTLVSKRFREIFLLKFCKHLKFAGNMKELTNSLNAYFARKTASFRHLVHHHTRFVTFEVTKFNDISEMYTWVQASGVNSIPVGRFLADTPNLRGVIFDTWLRNPKEASKFNTLIRRGPDWQGPKHVYFKKDLDDMDMRKIVRKFKAGALKGISAPSRLFPDHYDELARNGANLTSLRLDKYLCISYEVSVQTGFGIRLVNSIGTDFPQLESLNIYEKQSPNALLRYDYYADTRLWSREIARVASILDKLPRLRRFAFSMRGMGSNDKAINSIRRKLLAMIEEKVPVPFEVLGLEGVCKLVTTYFAAHAKGLEEICIATGHPMFYRATLTDGAWNMSEESSEDPSQKYLFPNVLEN
;
A
#
# COMPACT_ATOMS: atom_id res chain seq x y z
N MET A 1 2.46 -6.37 52.84
CA MET A 1 1.58 -6.52 51.68
C MET A 1 2.25 -7.50 50.76
N GLU A 2 1.70 -8.69 50.62
CA GLU A 2 2.08 -9.58 49.54
C GLU A 2 1.76 -8.84 48.23
N THR A 3 2.78 -8.53 47.43
CA THR A 3 2.62 -8.37 45.99
C THR A 3 1.81 -9.56 45.47
N PRO A 4 1.08 -9.47 44.35
CA PRO A 4 0.78 -10.69 43.61
C PRO A 4 2.14 -11.37 43.45
N VAL A 5 2.33 -12.54 44.04
CA VAL A 5 3.55 -13.31 43.84
C VAL A 5 3.72 -13.33 42.33
N PRO A 6 4.85 -12.83 41.77
CA PRO A 6 5.02 -12.86 40.33
C PRO A 6 4.75 -14.29 39.89
N THR A 7 3.67 -14.49 39.13
CA THR A 7 3.42 -15.77 38.47
C THR A 7 4.76 -16.15 37.83
N PRO A 8 5.29 -17.35 38.14
CA PRO A 8 6.72 -17.61 37.98
C PRO A 8 7.16 -17.24 36.56
N PRO A 9 8.39 -16.70 36.39
CA PRO A 9 8.94 -16.35 35.09
C PRO A 9 8.71 -17.50 34.12
N PHE A 10 8.16 -17.16 32.96
CA PHE A 10 7.56 -18.05 31.96
C PHE A 10 8.57 -18.93 31.21
N PHE A 11 9.60 -19.40 31.91
CA PHE A 11 10.62 -20.32 31.40
C PHE A 11 10.27 -21.80 31.71
N GLY A 12 9.09 -22.06 32.29
CA GLY A 12 8.66 -23.41 32.72
C GLY A 12 9.62 -24.03 33.74
N ARG A 13 9.82 -25.36 33.66
CA ARG A 13 10.73 -26.15 34.52
C ARG A 13 12.19 -25.71 34.52
N ALA A 14 12.59 -24.82 33.62
CA ALA A 14 13.93 -24.25 33.55
C ALA A 14 14.01 -22.81 34.09
N GLY A 15 12.92 -22.28 34.66
CA GLY A 15 12.86 -20.92 35.20
C GLY A 15 13.60 -20.78 36.51
N HIS A 16 14.28 -19.64 36.69
CA HIS A 16 15.06 -19.36 37.90
C HIS A 16 14.24 -19.58 39.19
N ASN A 17 12.96 -19.17 39.23
CA ASN A 17 12.12 -19.36 40.41
C ASN A 17 11.73 -20.82 40.66
N GLU A 18 11.53 -21.65 39.63
CA GLU A 18 11.28 -23.08 39.83
C GLU A 18 12.55 -23.78 40.33
N ILE A 19 13.74 -23.37 39.86
CA ILE A 19 15.03 -23.82 40.41
C ILE A 19 15.19 -23.37 41.88
N PHE A 20 14.79 -22.14 42.22
CA PHE A 20 14.81 -21.65 43.60
C PHE A 20 13.82 -22.38 44.50
N GLU A 21 12.60 -22.67 44.04
CA GLU A 21 11.60 -23.44 44.80
C GLU A 21 11.97 -24.93 44.88
N GLU A 22 12.55 -25.51 43.84
CA GLU A 22 13.12 -26.87 43.85
C GLU A 22 14.29 -26.94 44.84
N ALA A 23 15.20 -25.96 44.81
CA ALA A 23 16.29 -25.85 45.77
C ALA A 23 15.77 -25.64 47.20
N LYS A 24 14.76 -24.79 47.41
CA LYS A 24 14.13 -24.55 48.71
C LYS A 24 13.42 -25.80 49.24
N ASN A 25 12.72 -26.53 48.38
CA ASN A 25 12.09 -27.80 48.73
C ASN A 25 13.14 -28.86 49.06
N CYS A 26 14.24 -28.95 48.29
CA CYS A 26 15.36 -29.84 48.59
C CYS A 26 16.05 -29.47 49.92
N LEU A 27 16.23 -28.18 50.20
CA LEU A 27 16.81 -27.68 51.46
C LEU A 27 15.87 -27.93 52.65
N SER A 28 14.55 -27.77 52.47
CA SER A 28 13.55 -28.05 53.52
C SER A 28 13.43 -29.53 53.89
N GLN A 29 13.91 -30.44 53.03
CA GLN A 29 14.01 -31.87 53.32
C GLN A 29 15.30 -32.25 54.05
N LEU A 30 16.27 -31.33 54.14
CA LEU A 30 17.60 -31.58 54.72
C LEU A 30 17.77 -31.02 56.14
N ASP A 31 17.05 -29.96 56.53
CA ASP A 31 17.19 -29.34 57.85
C ASP A 31 15.86 -29.17 58.59
N SER A 32 15.68 -29.94 59.67
CA SER A 32 14.72 -29.63 60.74
C SER A 32 15.36 -28.68 61.75
N SER A 33 15.60 -27.43 61.36
CA SER A 33 15.94 -26.36 62.31
C SER A 33 15.76 -24.98 61.70
N ASP A 34 15.13 -24.11 62.49
CA ASP A 34 14.84 -22.70 62.22
C ASP A 34 16.00 -21.97 61.54
N LEU A 35 15.77 -21.49 60.32
CA LEU A 35 16.59 -20.48 59.68
C LEU A 35 15.70 -19.31 59.26
N ASP A 36 15.90 -18.22 60.00
CA ASP A 36 15.28 -16.91 59.84
C ASP A 36 15.31 -16.44 58.39
N SER A 37 14.15 -15.95 57.97
CA SER A 37 13.90 -15.27 56.72
C SER A 37 14.60 -13.92 56.66
N GLN A 38 15.60 -13.74 55.79
CA GLN A 38 15.89 -12.43 55.19
C GLN A 38 16.75 -12.54 53.92
N GLU A 39 16.48 -11.60 52.99
CA GLU A 39 17.16 -11.30 51.72
C GLU A 39 16.63 -11.99 50.45
N ALA A 40 15.46 -11.54 50.01
CA ALA A 40 15.17 -11.39 48.58
C ALA A 40 15.24 -9.89 48.23
N CYS A 41 15.97 -9.55 47.15
CA CYS A 41 16.17 -8.19 46.65
C CYS A 41 14.90 -7.34 46.67
N THR A 42 14.95 -6.22 47.37
CA THR A 42 13.88 -5.24 47.56
C THR A 42 13.57 -4.46 46.27
N PRO A 43 12.34 -4.50 45.72
CA PRO A 43 11.81 -3.44 44.88
C PRO A 43 10.97 -2.50 45.75
N CYS A 44 11.38 -1.22 45.81
CA CYS A 44 10.72 -0.06 46.45
C CYS A 44 9.95 -0.31 47.77
N SER A 45 10.50 0.23 48.86
CA SER A 45 9.80 0.39 50.14
C SER A 45 8.45 1.11 49.97
N HIS A 46 7.34 0.39 50.21
CA HIS A 46 6.01 0.99 50.27
C HIS A 46 5.59 1.24 51.72
N SER A 47 5.23 2.49 52.01
CA SER A 47 4.73 2.94 53.29
C SER A 47 3.25 2.57 53.43
N ASN A 48 2.87 1.81 54.47
CA ASN A 48 1.48 1.52 54.87
C ASN A 48 0.68 2.76 55.33
N LYS A 49 1.17 3.98 55.10
CA LYS A 49 0.46 5.20 55.45
C LYS A 49 -0.67 5.46 54.45
N PRO A 50 -1.87 5.82 54.92
CA PRO A 50 -2.96 6.23 54.04
C PRO A 50 -2.53 7.44 53.21
N ILE A 51 -2.77 7.37 51.92
CA ILE A 51 -2.50 8.45 50.97
C ILE A 51 -3.37 9.63 51.36
N ARG A 52 -2.73 10.77 51.63
CA ARG A 52 -3.41 12.04 51.86
C ARG A 52 -3.43 12.82 50.55
N PHE A 53 -4.60 13.30 50.15
CA PHE A 53 -4.77 13.97 48.86
C PHE A 53 -3.87 15.19 48.72
N GLN A 54 -3.66 15.94 49.80
CA GLN A 54 -2.81 17.13 49.80
C GLN A 54 -1.33 16.83 49.49
N GLU A 55 -0.85 15.63 49.85
CA GLU A 55 0.54 15.18 49.68
C GLU A 55 0.83 14.66 48.26
N LEU A 56 -0.21 14.48 47.43
CA LEU A 56 -0.03 14.05 46.03
C LEU A 56 0.61 15.14 45.16
N PRO A 57 1.37 14.76 44.11
CA PRO A 57 1.92 15.71 43.14
C PRO A 57 0.82 16.61 42.54
N PRO A 58 1.10 17.89 42.25
CA PRO A 58 0.10 18.82 41.69
C PRO A 58 -0.60 18.29 40.43
N SER A 59 0.13 17.65 39.53
CA SER A 59 -0.40 17.05 38.29
C SER A 59 -1.38 15.90 38.56
N ILE A 60 -1.10 15.07 39.57
CA ILE A 60 -1.96 13.97 39.98
C ILE A 60 -3.23 14.51 40.64
N LYS A 61 -3.11 15.51 41.54
CA LYS A 61 -4.27 16.17 42.15
C LYS A 61 -5.20 16.78 41.11
N GLN A 62 -4.64 17.51 40.14
CA GLN A 62 -5.41 18.11 39.05
C GLN A 62 -6.10 17.04 38.20
N SER A 63 -5.40 15.95 37.85
CA SER A 63 -5.98 14.85 37.08
C SER A 63 -7.12 14.15 37.82
N CYS A 64 -6.98 13.94 39.13
CA CYS A 64 -8.04 13.37 39.97
C CYS A 64 -9.29 14.26 39.96
N LEU A 65 -9.13 15.55 40.21
CA LEU A 65 -10.25 16.49 40.27
C LEU A 65 -10.91 16.69 38.91
N ALA A 66 -10.13 16.71 37.82
CA ALA A 66 -10.66 16.78 36.46
C ALA A 66 -11.51 15.56 36.13
N LEU A 67 -10.99 14.34 36.37
CA LEU A 67 -11.73 13.11 36.10
C LEU A 67 -13.01 13.01 36.91
N LEU A 68 -12.95 13.27 38.22
CA LEU A 68 -14.15 13.23 39.07
C LEU A 68 -15.12 14.36 38.75
N GLY A 69 -14.62 15.54 38.39
CA GLY A 69 -15.44 16.66 37.93
C GLY A 69 -16.22 16.34 36.65
N CYS A 70 -15.64 15.54 35.76
CA CYS A 70 -16.30 15.05 34.56
C CYS A 70 -17.28 13.90 34.87
N VAL A 71 -16.85 12.92 35.66
CA VAL A 71 -17.70 11.75 36.00
C VAL A 71 -18.91 12.19 36.79
N PHE A 72 -18.74 13.04 37.81
CA PHE A 72 -19.81 13.64 38.59
C PHE A 72 -20.34 14.94 37.94
N GLY A 73 -20.08 15.09 36.64
CA GLY A 73 -20.51 16.14 35.74
C GLY A 73 -21.85 15.82 35.06
N PRO A 74 -22.23 16.53 33.97
CA PRO A 74 -23.41 16.20 33.17
C PRO A 74 -23.32 14.79 32.59
N SER A 75 -22.10 14.29 32.38
CA SER A 75 -21.81 12.91 31.98
C SER A 75 -22.50 11.87 32.87
N TYR A 76 -22.54 12.07 34.20
CA TYR A 76 -23.24 11.18 35.13
C TYR A 76 -24.73 11.09 34.83
N GLU A 77 -25.38 12.26 34.74
CA GLU A 77 -26.83 12.35 34.60
C GLU A 77 -27.26 11.80 33.25
N HIS A 78 -26.48 12.03 32.20
CA HIS A 78 -26.68 11.40 30.89
C HIS A 78 -26.56 9.87 30.99
N MET A 79 -25.53 9.37 31.68
CA MET A 79 -25.34 7.93 31.88
C MET A 79 -26.50 7.27 32.64
N ILE A 80 -27.01 7.89 33.71
CA ILE A 80 -28.13 7.33 34.47
C ILE A 80 -29.47 7.49 33.73
N SER A 81 -29.72 8.66 33.13
CA SER A 81 -31.01 8.98 32.47
C SER A 81 -31.28 8.18 31.20
N GLN A 82 -30.24 7.76 30.48
CA GLN A 82 -30.39 6.92 29.28
C GLN A 82 -30.74 5.46 29.60
N GLY A 83 -30.81 5.06 30.88
CA GLY A 83 -31.17 3.70 31.27
C GLY A 83 -30.17 2.64 30.78
N THR A 84 -28.94 3.05 30.46
CA THR A 84 -27.90 2.27 29.77
C THR A 84 -27.35 1.09 30.58
N LYS A 85 -27.88 0.83 31.78
CA LYS A 85 -27.55 -0.31 32.64
C LYS A 85 -27.67 -1.65 31.91
N ASN A 86 -28.61 -1.73 30.97
CA ASN A 86 -28.98 -2.94 30.23
C ASN A 86 -28.87 -2.79 28.71
N GLU A 87 -28.30 -1.69 28.19
CA GLU A 87 -28.14 -1.54 26.74
C GLU A 87 -27.07 -2.48 26.19
N ASN A 88 -27.50 -3.23 25.18
CA ASN A 88 -26.89 -4.38 24.55
C ASN A 88 -25.35 -4.43 24.52
N ARG A 89 -24.84 -5.57 24.97
CA ARG A 89 -23.54 -5.77 25.64
C ARG A 89 -22.46 -6.41 24.77
N LEU A 90 -22.54 -6.29 23.45
CA LEU A 90 -21.68 -7.04 22.51
C LEU A 90 -20.16 -6.87 22.78
N TRP A 91 -19.79 -5.70 23.28
CA TRP A 91 -18.42 -5.33 23.66
C TRP A 91 -18.31 -4.87 25.12
N SER A 92 -19.34 -5.05 25.95
CA SER A 92 -19.33 -4.51 27.31
C SER A 92 -18.42 -5.33 28.21
N ASN A 93 -17.92 -4.64 29.23
CA ASN A 93 -17.27 -5.26 30.36
C ASN A 93 -18.34 -5.73 31.35
N LEU A 94 -18.23 -6.98 31.77
CA LEU A 94 -19.14 -7.69 32.67
C LEU A 94 -19.35 -6.97 34.02
N THR A 95 -18.43 -6.11 34.45
CA THR A 95 -18.51 -5.36 35.73
C THR A 95 -19.18 -4.01 35.65
N VAL A 96 -19.35 -3.44 34.45
CA VAL A 96 -19.89 -2.08 34.25
C VAL A 96 -21.31 -1.90 34.83
N PRO A 97 -22.25 -2.84 34.65
CA PRO A 97 -23.59 -2.72 35.23
C PRO A 97 -23.54 -2.62 36.76
N ALA A 98 -22.66 -3.39 37.40
CA ALA A 98 -22.50 -3.35 38.84
C ALA A 98 -21.90 -2.01 39.32
N VAL A 99 -20.90 -1.47 38.60
CA VAL A 99 -20.33 -0.15 38.90
C VAL A 99 -21.39 0.95 38.77
N ILE A 100 -22.19 0.95 37.71
CA ILE A 100 -23.26 1.95 37.51
C ILE A 100 -24.35 1.84 38.58
N ASN A 101 -24.80 0.62 38.88
CA ASN A 101 -25.79 0.39 39.95
C ASN A 101 -25.27 0.86 41.30
N SER A 102 -23.98 0.64 41.56
CA SER A 102 -23.35 1.09 42.78
C SER A 102 -23.24 2.61 42.87
N LEU A 103 -22.89 3.28 41.76
CA LEU A 103 -22.88 4.73 41.69
C LEU A 103 -24.27 5.32 41.95
N GLU A 104 -25.31 4.78 41.32
CA GLU A 104 -26.69 5.24 41.53
C GLU A 104 -27.19 4.97 42.96
N ALA A 105 -26.85 3.82 43.54
CA ALA A 105 -27.18 3.54 44.93
C ALA A 105 -26.49 4.50 45.91
N THR A 106 -25.27 4.96 45.57
CA THR A 106 -24.47 5.84 46.42
C THR A 106 -24.88 7.32 46.29
N PHE A 107 -25.17 7.76 45.07
CA PHE A 107 -25.37 9.18 44.75
C PHE A 107 -26.77 9.55 44.26
N GLY A 108 -27.64 8.56 44.03
CA GLY A 108 -28.97 8.74 43.44
C GLY A 108 -28.96 8.96 41.93
N THR A 109 -30.14 9.27 41.36
CA THR A 109 -30.34 9.53 39.92
C THR A 109 -29.97 10.95 39.50
N LYS A 110 -29.77 11.86 40.46
CA LYS A 110 -29.31 13.24 40.25
C LYS A 110 -28.24 13.59 41.28
N LEU A 111 -27.11 14.12 40.83
CA LEU A 111 -26.02 14.52 41.71
C LEU A 111 -26.23 15.92 42.27
N ASP A 112 -26.19 16.06 43.59
CA ASP A 112 -26.06 17.38 44.23
C ASP A 112 -24.57 17.74 44.36
N ARG A 113 -24.01 18.37 43.32
CA ARG A 113 -22.58 18.72 43.28
C ARG A 113 -22.12 19.59 44.46
N ARG A 114 -23.01 20.38 45.06
CA ARG A 114 -22.66 21.26 46.19
C ARG A 114 -22.38 20.48 47.47
N LYS A 115 -22.82 19.22 47.54
CA LYS A 115 -22.60 18.32 48.68
C LYS A 115 -21.41 17.38 48.49
N LEU A 116 -20.80 17.35 47.30
CA LEU A 116 -19.68 16.45 47.00
C LEU A 116 -18.35 17.09 47.37
N ASN A 117 -17.59 16.41 48.23
CA ASN A 117 -16.19 16.75 48.46
C ASN A 117 -15.31 15.90 47.53
N LEU A 118 -14.99 16.44 46.35
CA LEU A 118 -14.21 15.73 45.33
C LEU A 118 -12.80 15.38 45.79
N GLU A 119 -12.19 16.17 46.69
CA GLU A 119 -10.87 15.85 47.26
C GLU A 119 -10.93 14.62 48.16
N LEU A 120 -11.98 14.52 48.99
CA LEU A 120 -12.18 13.37 49.87
C LEU A 120 -12.49 12.10 49.06
N ILE A 121 -13.33 12.22 48.04
CA ILE A 121 -13.63 11.11 47.11
C ILE A 121 -12.35 10.69 46.36
N ALA A 122 -11.57 11.65 45.83
CA ALA A 122 -10.30 11.36 45.19
C ALA A 122 -9.34 10.65 46.16
N GLN A 123 -9.23 11.11 47.40
CA GLN A 123 -8.40 10.48 48.41
C GLN A 123 -8.79 9.02 48.64
N GLN A 124 -10.10 8.75 48.77
CA GLN A 124 -10.61 7.40 48.95
C GLN A 124 -10.31 6.51 47.75
N ILE A 125 -10.59 6.99 46.53
CA ILE A 125 -10.31 6.25 45.29
C ILE A 125 -8.81 5.97 45.13
N CYS A 126 -7.93 6.93 45.43
CA CYS A 126 -6.48 6.73 45.41
C CYS A 126 -6.04 5.64 46.40
N ASN A 127 -6.55 5.68 47.64
CA ASN A 127 -6.25 4.66 48.65
C ASN A 127 -6.74 3.27 48.26
N ASN A 128 -7.96 3.18 47.70
CA ASN A 128 -8.51 1.93 47.19
C ASN A 128 -7.68 1.40 46.02
N THR A 129 -7.34 2.25 45.06
CA THR A 129 -6.53 1.89 43.88
C THR A 129 -5.13 1.40 44.26
N ALA A 130 -4.56 1.94 45.34
CA ALA A 130 -3.27 1.48 45.86
C ALA A 130 -3.33 0.08 46.48
N GLN A 131 -4.52 -0.44 46.84
CA GLN A 131 -4.68 -1.81 47.31
C GLN A 131 -4.59 -2.80 46.13
N PRO A 132 -3.96 -3.97 46.30
CA PRO A 132 -3.97 -5.02 45.28
C PRO A 132 -5.41 -5.44 44.91
N PHE A 133 -5.66 -5.66 43.63
CA PHE A 133 -6.92 -6.25 43.16
C PHE A 133 -6.80 -7.78 43.21
N GLN A 134 -7.70 -8.43 43.94
CA GLN A 134 -7.61 -9.86 44.21
C GLN A 134 -8.45 -10.69 43.24
N ASP A 135 -7.89 -11.82 42.80
CA ASP A 135 -8.63 -12.87 42.11
C ASP A 135 -9.40 -13.70 43.13
N ILE A 136 -10.69 -13.40 43.29
CA ILE A 136 -11.60 -14.07 44.22
C ILE A 136 -12.46 -15.05 43.41
N ASP A 137 -12.13 -16.34 43.50
CA ASP A 137 -12.85 -17.40 42.78
C ASP A 137 -14.05 -17.96 43.56
N THR A 138 -14.14 -17.67 44.86
CA THR A 138 -15.16 -18.21 45.76
C THR A 138 -16.48 -17.44 45.76
N SER A 139 -16.45 -16.15 45.41
CA SER A 139 -17.62 -15.27 45.50
C SER A 139 -17.61 -14.19 44.41
N SER A 140 -18.59 -14.25 43.51
CA SER A 140 -18.83 -13.23 42.49
C SER A 140 -19.06 -11.84 43.11
N GLN A 141 -19.82 -11.78 44.21
CA GLN A 141 -20.15 -10.51 44.86
C GLN A 141 -18.93 -9.88 45.53
N GLU A 142 -18.08 -10.67 46.20
CA GLU A 142 -16.84 -10.15 46.78
C GLU A 142 -15.89 -9.64 45.71
N TRP A 143 -15.78 -10.34 44.58
CA TRP A 143 -14.97 -9.90 43.45
C TRP A 143 -15.45 -8.54 42.90
N VAL A 144 -16.76 -8.40 42.66
CA VAL A 144 -17.38 -7.15 42.16
C VAL A 144 -17.31 -6.01 43.19
N ASN A 145 -17.45 -6.33 44.48
CA ASN A 145 -17.41 -5.35 45.57
C ASN A 145 -16.07 -4.62 45.65
N GLN A 146 -14.98 -5.17 45.10
CA GLN A 146 -13.70 -4.46 44.96
C GLN A 146 -13.75 -3.26 44.00
N LEU A 147 -14.81 -3.14 43.19
CA LEU A 147 -15.00 -2.06 42.20
C LEU A 147 -16.14 -1.11 42.55
N CYS A 148 -16.89 -1.36 43.63
CA CYS A 148 -18.17 -0.73 43.89
C CYS A 148 -18.20 0.01 45.23
N GLY A 149 -19.06 1.02 45.33
CA GLY A 149 -19.44 1.72 46.55
C GLY A 149 -18.25 2.38 47.23
N PRO A 150 -17.98 2.09 48.51
CA PRO A 150 -16.82 2.66 49.20
C PRO A 150 -15.48 2.15 48.66
N ASN A 151 -15.47 1.09 47.85
CA ASN A 151 -14.27 0.50 47.25
C ASN A 151 -14.04 0.96 45.81
N LEU A 152 -14.74 2.00 45.31
CA LEU A 152 -14.49 2.56 43.98
C LEU A 152 -12.99 2.83 43.77
N ARG A 153 -12.50 2.46 42.59
CA ARG A 153 -11.09 2.62 42.19
C ARG A 153 -10.99 3.42 40.90
N TRP A 154 -9.80 3.88 40.54
CA TRP A 154 -9.59 4.56 39.26
C TRP A 154 -9.90 3.63 38.07
N GLU A 155 -9.72 2.33 38.25
CA GLU A 155 -10.18 1.32 37.31
C GLU A 155 -11.70 1.37 37.13
N SER A 156 -12.48 1.41 38.23
CA SER A 156 -13.95 1.54 38.19
C SER A 156 -14.40 2.77 37.40
N ILE A 157 -13.70 3.89 37.57
CA ILE A 157 -13.98 5.13 36.84
C ILE A 157 -13.70 4.95 35.35
N GLY A 158 -12.57 4.31 34.99
CA GLY A 158 -12.22 4.02 33.60
C GLY A 158 -13.25 3.13 32.89
N LEU A 159 -13.87 2.19 33.60
CA LEU A 159 -14.85 1.25 33.03
C LEU A 159 -16.11 1.94 32.47
N LEU A 160 -16.43 3.13 32.99
CA LEU A 160 -17.57 3.95 32.53
C LEU A 160 -17.43 4.38 31.06
N TRP A 161 -16.21 4.37 30.51
CA TRP A 161 -15.94 4.59 29.09
C TRP A 161 -16.86 3.77 28.17
N SER A 162 -17.12 2.50 28.54
CA SER A 162 -17.85 1.55 27.69
C SER A 162 -19.28 2.00 27.39
N VAL A 163 -19.85 2.79 28.30
CA VAL A 163 -21.17 3.42 28.18
C VAL A 163 -21.05 4.82 27.62
N LEU A 164 -20.16 5.66 28.16
CA LEU A 164 -20.00 7.05 27.74
C LEU A 164 -19.70 7.18 26.24
N ARG A 165 -18.93 6.24 25.66
CA ARG A 165 -18.65 6.24 24.22
C ARG A 165 -19.90 6.13 23.35
N ARG A 166 -20.97 5.49 23.84
CA ARG A 166 -22.19 5.24 23.08
C ARG A 166 -23.12 6.44 23.10
N ILE A 167 -23.06 7.24 24.17
CA ILE A 167 -23.90 8.42 24.36
C ILE A 167 -23.36 9.58 23.51
N PRO A 168 -24.09 10.06 22.49
CA PRO A 168 -23.67 11.20 21.70
C PRO A 168 -23.60 12.46 22.57
N GLY A 169 -22.51 13.23 22.45
CA GLY A 169 -22.37 14.44 23.25
C GLY A 169 -22.22 14.18 24.75
N SER A 170 -21.73 12.99 25.15
CA SER A 170 -21.54 12.60 26.55
C SER A 170 -20.66 13.54 27.38
N PHE A 171 -20.00 14.53 26.75
CA PHE A 171 -19.15 15.51 27.41
C PHE A 171 -19.51 16.93 26.97
N ASP A 172 -19.59 17.84 27.94
CA ASP A 172 -19.79 19.27 27.74
C ASP A 172 -18.49 20.01 27.33
N PRO A 173 -18.57 21.23 26.77
CA PRO A 173 -17.38 22.00 26.37
C PRO A 173 -16.37 22.22 27.51
N ILE A 174 -16.86 22.42 28.74
CA ILE A 174 -16.00 22.61 29.91
C ILE A 174 -15.22 21.33 30.24
N GLU A 175 -15.87 20.17 30.19
CA GLU A 175 -15.25 18.87 30.43
C GLU A 175 -14.22 18.52 29.34
N LYS A 176 -14.50 18.86 28.07
CA LYS A 176 -13.55 18.69 26.96
C LYS A 176 -12.26 19.49 27.16
N ASN A 177 -12.38 20.71 27.67
CA ASN A 177 -11.23 21.58 27.94
C ASN A 177 -10.35 21.04 29.09
N GLN A 178 -10.95 20.40 30.11
CA GLN A 178 -10.22 19.79 31.22
C GLN A 178 -9.32 18.63 30.77
N PHE A 179 -9.65 17.96 29.66
CA PHE A 179 -8.84 16.91 29.05
C PHE A 179 -7.89 17.42 27.95
N HIS A 180 -7.75 18.74 27.77
CA HIS A 180 -6.90 19.35 26.74
C HIS A 180 -7.14 18.79 25.32
N VAL A 181 -8.40 18.54 24.97
CA VAL A 181 -8.76 18.05 23.64
C VAL A 181 -8.71 19.21 22.64
N LEU A 182 -7.60 19.32 21.91
CA LEU A 182 -7.25 20.47 21.05
C LEU A 182 -7.96 20.50 19.68
N GLU A 183 -8.83 19.54 19.34
CA GLU A 183 -9.31 19.36 17.97
C GLU A 183 -10.83 19.25 17.84
N SER A 184 -11.37 19.84 16.77
CA SER A 184 -12.67 19.44 16.21
C SER A 184 -12.50 18.11 15.46
N GLY A 185 -13.29 17.09 15.80
CA GLY A 185 -13.17 15.73 15.25
C GLY A 185 -14.02 14.70 16.01
N THR A 186 -13.96 13.43 15.57
CA THR A 186 -14.79 12.28 16.02
C THR A 186 -15.27 12.36 17.48
N ALA A 187 -16.56 12.15 17.72
CA ALA A 187 -17.22 12.27 19.05
C ALA A 187 -16.57 11.46 20.20
N ASN A 188 -15.72 10.48 19.88
CA ASN A 188 -15.04 9.61 20.84
C ASN A 188 -13.73 10.17 21.43
N LYS A 189 -13.15 11.24 20.87
CA LYS A 189 -11.86 11.81 21.36
C LYS A 189 -11.88 12.19 22.85
N PRO A 190 -12.93 12.86 23.37
CA PRO A 190 -13.02 13.16 24.81
C PRO A 190 -13.09 11.90 25.68
N VAL A 191 -13.82 10.88 25.22
CA VAL A 191 -13.96 9.59 25.91
C VAL A 191 -12.61 8.85 25.95
N LEU A 192 -11.81 8.92 24.87
CA LEU A 192 -10.46 8.35 24.85
C LEU A 192 -9.53 9.05 25.84
N ALA A 193 -9.60 10.38 25.90
CA ALA A 193 -8.82 11.15 26.86
C ALA A 193 -9.19 10.76 28.30
N PHE A 194 -10.50 10.70 28.61
CA PHE A 194 -11.02 10.20 29.89
C PHE A 194 -10.45 8.81 30.25
N LEU A 195 -10.50 7.87 29.31
CA LEU A 195 -9.98 6.51 29.52
C LEU A 195 -8.46 6.52 29.77
N ARG A 196 -7.69 7.26 28.96
CA ARG A 196 -6.23 7.40 29.12
C ARG A 196 -5.86 7.98 30.48
N HIS A 197 -6.55 9.03 30.92
CA HIS A 197 -6.31 9.62 32.24
C HIS A 197 -6.67 8.64 33.36
N SER A 198 -7.76 7.88 33.23
CA SER A 198 -8.14 6.87 34.22
C SER A 198 -7.10 5.75 34.32
N ILE A 199 -6.59 5.26 33.20
CA ILE A 199 -5.50 4.26 33.15
C ILE A 199 -4.21 4.83 33.76
N ASN A 200 -3.85 6.07 33.44
CA ASN A 200 -2.64 6.70 33.97
C ASN A 200 -2.72 6.91 35.49
N LEU A 201 -3.89 7.30 36.02
CA LEU A 201 -4.11 7.39 37.47
C LEU A 201 -4.08 6.00 38.11
N ALA A 202 -4.71 4.99 37.52
CA ALA A 202 -4.64 3.63 38.02
C ALA A 202 -3.18 3.15 38.11
N ARG A 203 -2.42 3.31 37.01
CA ARG A 203 -1.00 2.94 36.92
C ARG A 203 -0.07 3.73 37.85
N HIS A 204 -0.50 4.89 38.33
CA HIS A 204 0.25 5.66 39.32
C HIS A 204 0.23 4.99 40.71
N PHE A 205 -0.85 4.28 41.05
CA PHE A 205 -1.04 3.66 42.36
C PHE A 205 -0.89 2.14 42.36
N THR A 206 -1.08 1.47 41.23
CA THR A 206 -0.93 0.02 41.08
C THR A 206 -0.28 -0.35 39.75
N LEU A 207 0.56 -1.38 39.71
CA LEU A 207 1.35 -1.71 38.51
C LEU A 207 0.49 -2.27 37.38
N ALA A 208 -0.27 -3.34 37.67
CA ALA A 208 -1.14 -4.03 36.73
C ALA A 208 -2.15 -4.91 37.47
N ASN A 209 -3.34 -5.05 36.90
CA ASN A 209 -4.34 -6.03 37.29
C ASN A 209 -5.27 -6.31 36.09
N VAL A 210 -6.16 -7.30 36.25
CA VAL A 210 -7.06 -7.74 35.17
C VAL A 210 -8.01 -6.64 34.67
N ILE A 211 -8.39 -5.67 35.53
CA ILE A 211 -9.25 -4.56 35.12
C ILE A 211 -8.46 -3.53 34.31
N ILE A 212 -7.21 -3.24 34.69
CA ILE A 212 -6.31 -2.41 33.86
C ILE A 212 -6.08 -3.06 32.50
N LEU A 213 -5.92 -4.38 32.44
CA LEU A 213 -5.82 -5.12 31.19
C LEU A 213 -7.07 -4.91 30.30
N ASP A 214 -8.28 -4.99 30.86
CA ASP A 214 -9.51 -4.68 30.11
C ASP A 214 -9.50 -3.22 29.64
N LEU A 215 -9.16 -2.26 30.50
CA LEU A 215 -9.09 -0.84 30.11
C LEU A 215 -8.09 -0.58 28.97
N LEU A 216 -6.94 -1.27 28.98
CA LEU A 216 -5.96 -1.20 27.89
C LEU A 216 -6.51 -1.79 26.59
N PHE A 217 -7.22 -2.91 26.67
CA PHE A 217 -7.92 -3.49 25.52
C PHE A 217 -8.96 -2.50 24.96
N GLN A 218 -9.80 -1.90 25.81
CA GLN A 218 -10.78 -0.89 25.39
C GLN A 218 -10.11 0.35 24.79
N LYS A 219 -8.96 0.77 25.33
CA LYS A 219 -8.16 1.87 24.78
C LYS A 219 -7.67 1.54 23.38
N ALA A 220 -7.17 0.32 23.15
CA ALA A 220 -6.72 -0.11 21.83
C ALA A 220 -7.87 -0.08 20.81
N ILE A 221 -9.06 -0.57 21.19
CA ILE A 221 -10.26 -0.47 20.35
C ILE A 221 -10.60 0.99 20.08
N MET A 222 -10.67 1.86 21.08
CA MET A 222 -11.03 3.26 20.83
C MET A 222 -10.01 3.99 19.95
N GLU A 223 -8.72 3.68 20.10
CA GLU A 223 -7.69 4.23 19.23
C GLU A 223 -7.89 3.79 17.77
N SER A 224 -8.32 2.56 17.52
CA SER A 224 -8.68 2.11 16.16
C SER A 224 -9.85 2.90 15.59
N MET A 225 -10.87 3.21 16.42
CA MET A 225 -12.03 4.02 16.05
C MET A 225 -11.74 5.52 15.89
N ILE A 226 -10.48 5.97 16.07
CA ILE A 226 -10.09 7.38 15.93
C ILE A 226 -8.97 7.54 14.91
N ALA A 227 -7.93 6.71 15.00
CA ALA A 227 -6.72 6.82 14.19
C ALA A 227 -6.66 5.83 13.01
N GLY A 228 -7.56 4.86 12.96
CA GLY A 228 -7.60 3.81 11.93
C GLY A 228 -6.83 2.56 12.32
N ASP A 229 -7.31 1.42 11.83
CA ASP A 229 -6.85 0.08 12.22
C ASP A 229 -5.38 -0.19 11.81
N ALA A 230 -4.92 0.40 10.71
CA ALA A 230 -3.55 0.22 10.21
C ALA A 230 -2.50 1.12 10.92
N SER A 231 -2.94 2.06 11.77
CA SER A 231 -2.06 3.07 12.36
C SER A 231 -1.06 2.46 13.36
N LEU A 232 0.11 3.09 13.49
CA LEU A 232 1.14 2.69 14.47
C LEU A 232 0.64 2.83 15.91
N ILE A 233 -0.21 3.83 16.17
CA ILE A 233 -0.80 4.07 17.50
C ILE A 233 -1.62 2.85 17.94
N CYS A 234 -2.48 2.33 17.06
CA CYS A 234 -3.29 1.14 17.36
C CYS A 234 -2.43 -0.08 17.63
N TRP A 235 -1.42 -0.32 16.78
CA TRP A 235 -0.47 -1.41 16.96
C TRP A 235 0.26 -1.34 18.30
N SER A 236 0.74 -0.15 18.67
CA SER A 236 1.45 0.07 19.94
C SER A 236 0.54 -0.11 21.15
N SER A 237 -0.71 0.33 21.07
CA SER A 237 -1.74 0.15 22.10
C SER A 237 -2.06 -1.31 22.36
N PHE A 238 -2.19 -2.07 21.27
CA PHE A 238 -2.45 -3.49 21.35
C PHE A 238 -1.25 -4.25 21.92
N ALA A 239 -0.03 -3.83 21.58
CA ALA A 239 1.19 -4.36 22.20
C ALA A 239 1.28 -4.11 23.71
N ASP A 240 0.85 -2.95 24.22
CA ASP A 240 0.76 -2.69 25.67
C ASP A 240 -0.25 -3.64 26.33
N THR A 241 -1.39 -3.89 25.67
CA THR A 241 -2.41 -4.85 26.13
C THR A 241 -1.84 -6.28 26.22
N VAL A 242 -1.15 -6.76 25.18
CA VAL A 242 -0.51 -8.08 25.16
C VAL A 242 0.61 -8.17 26.21
N SER A 243 1.37 -7.10 26.41
CA SER A 243 2.44 -7.03 27.41
C SER A 243 1.88 -7.19 28.84
N VAL A 244 0.81 -6.48 29.17
CA VAL A 244 0.15 -6.60 30.47
C VAL A 244 -0.53 -7.97 30.63
N MET A 245 -1.15 -8.50 29.58
CA MET A 245 -1.76 -9.84 29.59
C MET A 245 -0.75 -10.95 29.90
N THR A 246 0.41 -10.86 29.27
CA THR A 246 1.49 -11.84 29.45
C THR A 246 2.14 -11.70 30.81
N TYR A 247 2.35 -10.46 31.28
CA TYR A 247 2.80 -10.16 32.64
C TYR A 247 1.87 -10.74 33.72
N LEU A 248 0.55 -10.62 33.55
CA LEU A 248 -0.46 -11.16 34.48
C LEU A 248 -0.66 -12.67 34.36
N GLY A 249 0.00 -13.35 33.42
CA GLY A 249 -0.17 -14.80 33.21
C GLY A 249 -1.53 -15.22 32.65
N VAL A 250 -2.38 -14.27 32.21
CA VAL A 250 -3.75 -14.53 31.74
C VAL A 250 -3.79 -15.42 30.48
N HIS A 251 -2.69 -15.48 29.73
CA HIS A 251 -2.52 -16.32 28.55
C HIS A 251 -2.13 -17.79 28.83
N ALA A 252 -1.68 -18.13 30.05
CA ALA A 252 -1.43 -19.51 30.45
C ALA A 252 -2.05 -19.84 31.80
N GLU A 253 -3.38 -19.94 31.79
CA GLU A 253 -4.13 -20.50 32.90
C GLU A 253 -3.69 -21.95 33.19
N LYS A 254 -3.26 -22.21 34.43
CA LYS A 254 -2.90 -23.56 34.88
C LYS A 254 -4.16 -24.35 35.23
N LEU A 255 -4.39 -25.46 34.51
CA LEU A 255 -5.53 -26.35 34.77
C LEU A 255 -5.18 -27.37 35.87
N THR A 256 -5.46 -27.05 37.13
CA THR A 256 -5.29 -27.97 38.27
C THR A 256 -6.64 -28.53 38.72
N GLY A 257 -6.98 -29.74 38.28
CA GLY A 257 -8.22 -30.43 38.65
C GLY A 257 -9.44 -30.05 37.79
N PRO A 258 -10.64 -30.51 38.16
CA PRO A 258 -11.87 -30.19 37.44
C PRO A 258 -12.12 -28.68 37.48
N TYR A 259 -12.26 -28.06 36.31
CA TYR A 259 -12.47 -26.62 36.22
C TYR A 259 -13.79 -26.22 36.90
N ARG A 260 -13.73 -25.27 37.83
CA ARG A 260 -14.89 -24.65 38.48
C ARG A 260 -14.97 -23.19 38.03
N PRO A 261 -15.96 -22.82 37.21
CA PRO A 261 -16.11 -21.46 36.72
C PRO A 261 -16.41 -20.50 37.87
N SER A 262 -15.78 -19.33 37.82
CA SER A 262 -15.98 -18.21 38.74
C SER A 262 -16.05 -16.92 37.93
N LEU A 263 -16.49 -15.83 38.56
CA LEU A 263 -16.48 -14.53 37.92
C LEU A 263 -15.07 -14.09 37.49
N SER A 264 -14.08 -14.26 38.36
CA SER A 264 -12.68 -13.91 38.06
C SER A 264 -12.11 -14.77 36.93
N SER A 265 -12.27 -16.09 36.98
CA SER A 265 -11.70 -17.00 35.99
C SER A 265 -12.33 -16.82 34.60
N GLU A 266 -13.66 -16.69 34.52
CA GLU A 266 -14.34 -16.46 33.24
C GLU A 266 -14.07 -15.05 32.69
N HIS A 267 -13.90 -14.03 33.55
CA HIS A 267 -13.46 -12.70 33.11
C HIS A 267 -12.06 -12.76 32.45
N LYS A 268 -11.10 -13.47 33.07
CA LYS A 268 -9.76 -13.70 32.49
C LYS A 268 -9.80 -14.45 31.16
N ARG A 269 -10.56 -15.55 31.07
CA ARG A 269 -10.72 -16.32 29.81
C ARG A 269 -11.35 -15.49 28.69
N ARG A 270 -12.37 -14.68 29.01
CA ARG A 270 -13.01 -13.78 28.03
C ARG A 270 -12.04 -12.71 27.54
N LEU A 271 -11.25 -12.11 28.43
CA LEU A 271 -10.22 -11.14 28.05
C LEU A 271 -9.14 -11.76 27.17
N PHE A 272 -8.62 -12.93 27.56
CA PHE A 272 -7.69 -13.67 26.72
C PHE A 272 -8.30 -13.95 25.35
N GLY A 273 -9.55 -14.44 25.31
CA GLY A 273 -10.23 -14.79 24.08
C GLY A 273 -10.43 -13.61 23.13
N ARG A 274 -10.83 -12.46 23.67
CA ARG A 274 -10.98 -11.20 22.91
C ARG A 274 -9.64 -10.71 22.35
N VAL A 275 -8.59 -10.66 23.17
CA VAL A 275 -7.27 -10.20 22.71
C VAL A 275 -6.65 -11.19 21.73
N TYR A 276 -6.78 -12.50 21.96
CA TYR A 276 -6.29 -13.51 21.03
C TYR A 276 -6.97 -13.39 19.67
N ASN A 277 -8.30 -13.23 19.64
CA ASN A 277 -9.03 -13.05 18.39
C ASN A 277 -8.58 -11.78 17.64
N ILE A 278 -8.49 -10.64 18.32
CA ILE A 278 -8.09 -9.38 17.68
C ILE A 278 -6.63 -9.41 17.22
N ASP A 279 -5.72 -10.05 17.97
CA ASP A 279 -4.33 -10.27 17.52
C ASP A 279 -4.30 -10.91 16.14
N LYS A 280 -5.09 -11.96 15.92
CA LYS A 280 -5.15 -12.66 14.62
C LYS A 280 -5.88 -11.87 13.55
N ALA A 281 -6.96 -11.18 13.90
CA ALA A 281 -7.70 -10.35 12.96
C ALA A 281 -6.85 -9.18 12.43
N ILE A 282 -6.05 -8.52 13.29
CA ILE A 282 -5.15 -7.43 12.87
C ILE A 282 -4.03 -7.97 11.96
N VAL A 283 -3.53 -9.18 12.21
CA VAL A 283 -2.55 -9.82 11.33
C VAL A 283 -3.13 -10.10 9.95
N ALA A 284 -4.34 -10.67 9.90
CA ALA A 284 -5.05 -10.92 8.63
C ALA A 284 -5.31 -9.62 7.85
N PHE A 285 -5.52 -8.51 8.56
CA PHE A 285 -5.73 -7.18 7.97
C PHE A 285 -4.43 -6.50 7.50
N THR A 286 -3.37 -6.51 8.31
CA THR A 286 -2.16 -5.70 8.09
C THR A 286 -0.97 -6.48 7.51
N GLY A 287 -1.00 -7.81 7.58
CA GLY A 287 0.13 -8.69 7.24
C GLY A 287 1.30 -8.62 8.24
N ARG A 288 1.16 -7.90 9.37
CA ARG A 288 2.20 -7.85 10.42
C ARG A 288 2.20 -9.16 11.22
N PRO A 289 3.35 -9.66 11.70
CA PRO A 289 3.38 -10.87 12.52
C PRO A 289 2.55 -10.75 13.80
N PRO A 290 1.91 -11.85 14.28
CA PRO A 290 1.14 -11.85 15.52
C PRO A 290 2.02 -11.53 16.74
N LEU A 291 1.45 -10.86 17.74
CA LEU A 291 2.13 -10.59 19.02
C LEU A 291 2.03 -11.78 19.97
N LEU A 292 0.91 -12.51 19.92
CA LEU A 292 0.71 -13.71 20.73
C LEU A 292 1.12 -14.95 19.95
N ASN A 293 2.18 -15.64 20.38
CA ASN A 293 2.51 -16.95 19.83
C ASN A 293 1.65 -18.02 20.52
N PRO A 294 0.83 -18.80 19.79
CA PRO A 294 -0.06 -19.80 20.37
C PRO A 294 0.68 -20.89 21.16
N ARG A 295 1.95 -21.15 20.87
CA ARG A 295 2.75 -22.17 21.57
C ARG A 295 2.98 -21.82 23.04
N PHE A 296 2.84 -20.54 23.40
CA PHE A 296 2.98 -20.06 24.77
C PHE A 296 1.63 -19.72 25.41
N CYS A 297 0.53 -20.00 24.72
CA CYS A 297 -0.82 -19.79 25.22
C CYS A 297 -1.46 -21.14 25.60
N SER A 298 -1.99 -21.24 26.82
CA SER A 298 -2.70 -22.45 27.28
C SER A 298 -4.09 -22.17 27.86
N THR A 299 -4.50 -20.90 27.96
CA THR A 299 -5.84 -20.52 28.44
C THR A 299 -6.95 -21.04 27.51
N PRO A 300 -7.90 -21.86 28.01
CA PRO A 300 -9.00 -22.39 27.21
C PRO A 300 -10.02 -21.33 26.75
N PRO A 301 -10.88 -21.65 25.77
CA PRO A 301 -11.99 -20.77 25.40
C PRO A 301 -12.97 -20.58 26.57
N PRO A 302 -13.52 -19.36 26.78
CA PRO A 302 -14.45 -19.06 27.88
C PRO A 302 -15.77 -19.82 27.74
N LEU A 303 -16.40 -20.19 28.84
CA LEU A 303 -17.70 -20.87 28.82
C LEU A 303 -18.80 -19.90 28.37
N ASP A 304 -19.81 -20.47 27.73
CA ASP A 304 -20.95 -19.74 27.19
C ASP A 304 -21.99 -19.41 28.27
N LEU A 305 -21.59 -18.57 29.22
CA LEU A 305 -22.40 -18.17 30.38
C LEU A 305 -22.90 -16.73 30.19
N SER A 306 -24.08 -16.41 30.70
CA SER A 306 -24.56 -15.02 30.72
C SER A 306 -23.73 -14.17 31.70
N ASP A 307 -23.71 -12.85 31.51
CA ASP A 307 -23.08 -11.95 32.48
C ASP A 307 -23.86 -11.96 33.79
N GLU A 308 -25.18 -12.09 33.72
CA GLU A 308 -26.12 -12.11 34.83
C GLU A 308 -25.87 -13.30 35.77
N ASP A 309 -25.74 -14.52 35.23
CA ASP A 309 -25.46 -15.72 36.04
C ASP A 309 -24.09 -15.64 36.70
N LEU A 310 -23.11 -15.11 35.97
CA LEU A 310 -21.75 -14.92 36.47
C LEU A 310 -21.70 -13.89 37.61
N LEU A 311 -22.41 -12.76 37.46
CA LEU A 311 -22.53 -11.73 38.49
C LEU A 311 -23.31 -12.22 39.70
N ALA A 312 -24.39 -12.97 39.49
CA ALA A 312 -25.21 -13.54 40.57
C ALA A 312 -24.42 -14.57 41.40
N GLY A 313 -23.61 -15.42 40.74
CA GLY A 313 -22.82 -16.44 41.42
C GLY A 313 -23.66 -17.53 42.10
N GLY A 314 -23.03 -18.30 42.99
CA GLY A 314 -23.69 -19.33 43.80
C GLY A 314 -24.56 -20.30 42.99
N ALA A 315 -25.77 -20.57 43.47
CA ALA A 315 -26.70 -21.51 42.84
C ALA A 315 -27.14 -21.11 41.42
N ALA A 316 -27.10 -19.82 41.06
CA ALA A 316 -27.42 -19.38 39.71
C ALA A 316 -26.32 -19.80 38.72
N LEU A 317 -25.06 -19.55 39.08
CA LEU A 317 -23.91 -19.96 38.29
C LEU A 317 -23.78 -21.49 38.20
N GLU A 318 -23.95 -22.20 39.32
CA GLU A 318 -23.91 -23.67 39.33
C GLU A 318 -24.95 -24.30 38.39
N ARG A 319 -26.17 -23.75 38.39
CA ARG A 319 -27.23 -24.18 37.46
C ARG A 319 -26.85 -23.90 36.01
N ALA A 320 -26.42 -22.67 35.71
CA ALA A 320 -26.02 -22.29 34.36
C ALA A 320 -24.87 -23.17 33.83
N VAL A 321 -23.92 -23.54 34.69
CA VAL A 321 -22.81 -24.46 34.36
C VAL A 321 -23.32 -25.88 34.09
N SER A 322 -24.30 -26.36 34.86
CA SER A 322 -24.91 -27.69 34.64
C SER A 322 -25.74 -27.78 33.34
N GLU A 323 -26.17 -26.63 32.82
CA GLU A 323 -26.94 -26.48 31.58
C GLU A 323 -26.05 -26.21 30.34
N LEU A 324 -24.74 -26.46 30.45
CA LEU A 324 -23.82 -26.42 29.31
C LEU A 324 -23.73 -27.79 28.62
N ASP A 325 -23.52 -27.79 27.31
CA ASP A 325 -23.18 -29.00 26.57
C ASP A 325 -21.75 -29.47 26.90
N GLY A 326 -21.37 -30.68 26.45
CA GLY A 326 -20.03 -31.22 26.68
C GLY A 326 -18.89 -30.41 26.05
N ARG A 327 -19.21 -29.39 25.23
CA ARG A 327 -18.27 -28.45 24.62
C ARG A 327 -18.38 -27.05 25.21
N GLY A 328 -19.12 -26.86 26.30
CA GLY A 328 -19.23 -25.58 27.02
C GLY A 328 -20.15 -24.54 26.38
N TRP A 329 -21.05 -24.92 25.47
CA TRP A 329 -22.10 -24.06 24.92
C TRP A 329 -23.36 -24.10 25.76
N ASN A 330 -24.13 -23.01 25.83
CA ASN A 330 -25.37 -23.00 26.58
C ASN A 330 -26.48 -23.78 25.88
N LEU A 331 -27.27 -24.54 26.65
CA LEU A 331 -28.44 -25.26 26.14
C LEU A 331 -29.72 -24.41 26.13
N ARG A 332 -29.70 -23.21 26.73
CA ARG A 332 -30.85 -22.30 26.83
C ARG A 332 -31.16 -21.55 25.53
N GLY A 333 -30.29 -21.64 24.53
CA GLY A 333 -30.44 -20.94 23.25
C GLY A 333 -30.21 -19.42 23.34
N GLY A 334 -29.72 -18.93 24.48
CA GLY A 334 -29.35 -17.52 24.64
C GLY A 334 -28.11 -17.18 23.81
N VAL A 335 -28.02 -15.93 23.37
CA VAL A 335 -26.83 -15.39 22.71
C VAL A 335 -26.24 -14.35 23.65
N TYR A 336 -25.02 -14.58 24.09
CA TYR A 336 -24.32 -13.78 25.09
C TYR A 336 -23.02 -13.20 24.53
N PRO A 337 -22.44 -12.17 25.17
CA PRO A 337 -21.10 -11.69 24.81
C PRO A 337 -20.02 -12.79 24.85
N SER A 338 -20.18 -13.77 25.74
CA SER A 338 -19.36 -14.98 25.81
C SER A 338 -19.54 -15.89 24.61
N SER A 339 -20.75 -16.02 24.06
CA SER A 339 -21.01 -16.84 22.87
C SER A 339 -20.18 -16.36 21.68
N ILE A 340 -20.16 -15.04 21.45
CA ILE A 340 -19.36 -14.41 20.39
C ILE A 340 -17.87 -14.59 20.65
N CYS A 341 -17.43 -14.34 21.90
CA CYS A 341 -16.04 -14.47 22.29
C CYS A 341 -15.54 -15.90 22.09
N ARG A 342 -16.34 -16.90 22.50
CA ARG A 342 -16.05 -18.32 22.33
C ARG A 342 -15.99 -18.71 20.86
N ALA A 343 -16.98 -18.33 20.05
CA ALA A 343 -17.00 -18.63 18.61
C ALA A 343 -15.80 -18.00 17.90
N GLY A 344 -15.52 -16.72 18.18
CA GLY A 344 -14.38 -15.99 17.64
C GLY A 344 -13.05 -16.60 18.06
N TYR A 345 -12.90 -17.08 19.29
CA TYR A 345 -11.69 -17.74 19.76
C TYR A 345 -11.42 -19.04 18.99
N LEU A 346 -12.42 -19.90 18.86
CA LEU A 346 -12.28 -21.19 18.16
C LEU A 346 -11.88 -20.99 16.69
N MET A 347 -12.46 -19.99 16.02
CA MET A 347 -12.06 -19.63 14.65
C MET A 347 -10.69 -18.96 14.58
N ALA A 348 -10.32 -18.16 15.58
CA ALA A 348 -9.01 -17.51 15.64
C ALA A 348 -7.86 -18.54 15.79
N GLN A 349 -8.10 -19.68 16.43
CA GLN A 349 -7.12 -20.77 16.48
C GLN A 349 -6.81 -21.30 15.08
N ILE A 350 -7.83 -21.48 14.24
CA ILE A 350 -7.65 -21.88 12.84
C ILE A 350 -6.97 -20.76 12.04
N LEU A 351 -7.40 -19.50 12.24
CA LEU A 351 -6.78 -18.33 11.60
C LEU A 351 -5.29 -18.22 11.92
N ASN A 352 -4.89 -18.52 13.15
CA ASN A 352 -3.48 -18.55 13.51
C ASN A 352 -2.70 -19.56 12.66
N GLU A 353 -3.20 -20.79 12.51
CA GLU A 353 -2.52 -21.81 11.68
C GLU A 353 -2.46 -21.39 10.21
N ILE A 354 -3.49 -20.72 9.70
CA ILE A 354 -3.50 -20.10 8.36
C ILE A 354 -2.41 -19.03 8.24
N ILE A 355 -2.28 -18.16 9.25
CA ILE A 355 -1.27 -17.10 9.33
C ILE A 355 0.14 -17.71 9.35
N ASP A 356 0.35 -18.76 10.15
CA ASP A 356 1.64 -19.45 10.25
C ASP A 356 2.09 -19.99 8.88
N ILE A 357 1.18 -20.58 8.10
CA ILE A 357 1.47 -21.02 6.73
C ILE A 357 1.76 -19.82 5.81
N SER A 358 1.00 -18.72 5.96
CA SER A 358 1.05 -17.57 5.06
C SER A 358 2.28 -16.69 5.25
N LEU A 359 2.79 -16.56 6.49
CA LEU A 359 3.88 -15.63 6.84
C LEU A 359 5.23 -16.33 7.10
N ALA A 360 5.27 -17.64 7.35
CA ALA A 360 6.53 -18.31 7.68
C ALA A 360 7.51 -18.38 6.50
N SER A 361 8.76 -17.97 6.76
CA SER A 361 9.87 -18.14 5.80
C SER A 361 10.26 -19.61 5.70
N GLY A 362 9.78 -20.30 4.66
CA GLY A 362 10.09 -21.72 4.42
C GLY A 362 9.06 -22.71 4.98
N ALA A 363 7.78 -22.36 5.01
CA ALA A 363 6.72 -23.28 5.44
C ALA A 363 6.71 -24.59 4.60
N ASN A 364 6.87 -25.73 5.26
CA ASN A 364 6.68 -27.08 4.67
C ASN A 364 5.19 -27.48 4.66
N ALA A 365 4.28 -26.52 4.43
CA ALA A 365 2.86 -26.83 4.38
C ALA A 365 2.56 -27.64 3.10
N THR A 366 1.66 -28.61 3.20
CA THR A 366 1.19 -29.36 2.04
C THR A 366 -0.24 -28.96 1.70
N VAL A 367 -0.68 -29.26 0.48
CA VAL A 367 -2.09 -29.11 0.11
C VAL A 367 -3.01 -29.84 1.10
N GLU A 368 -2.59 -31.00 1.60
CA GLU A 368 -3.37 -31.78 2.57
C GLU A 368 -3.49 -31.08 3.92
N THR A 369 -2.42 -30.41 4.37
CA THR A 369 -2.47 -29.54 5.56
C THR A 369 -3.53 -28.46 5.41
N ILE A 370 -3.59 -27.80 4.24
CA ILE A 370 -4.55 -26.72 3.98
C ILE A 370 -6.00 -27.28 3.88
N ARG A 371 -6.20 -28.44 3.23
CA ARG A 371 -7.51 -29.11 3.20
C ARG A 371 -7.98 -29.52 4.59
N ASN A 372 -7.07 -30.03 5.43
CA ASN A 372 -7.41 -30.37 6.81
C ASN A 372 -7.85 -29.13 7.59
N LEU A 373 -7.18 -27.99 7.43
CA LEU A 373 -7.60 -26.72 8.02
C LEU A 373 -8.97 -26.27 7.51
N LYS A 374 -9.23 -26.38 6.20
CA LYS A 374 -10.55 -26.11 5.60
C LYS A 374 -11.63 -26.99 6.21
N GLN A 375 -11.38 -28.30 6.37
CA GLN A 375 -12.33 -29.21 6.99
C GLN A 375 -12.56 -28.87 8.47
N ARG A 376 -11.51 -28.55 9.23
CA ARG A 376 -11.63 -28.13 10.63
C ARG A 376 -12.45 -26.84 10.77
N GLN A 377 -12.23 -25.88 9.87
CA GLN A 377 -13.01 -24.64 9.85
C GLN A 377 -14.50 -24.89 9.57
N LEU A 378 -14.81 -25.79 8.65
CA LEU A 378 -16.19 -26.22 8.36
C LEU A 378 -16.81 -26.91 9.57
N ASN A 379 -16.08 -27.82 10.23
CA ASN A 379 -16.55 -28.52 11.43
C ASN A 379 -16.84 -27.54 12.56
N VAL A 380 -15.91 -26.63 12.88
CA VAL A 380 -16.10 -25.61 13.93
C VAL A 380 -17.37 -24.80 13.69
N PHE A 381 -17.66 -24.42 12.44
CA PHE A 381 -18.87 -23.65 12.12
C PHE A 381 -20.14 -24.51 12.16
N ALA A 382 -20.11 -25.73 11.62
CA ALA A 382 -21.24 -26.67 11.64
C ALA A 382 -21.63 -27.10 13.06
N GLU A 383 -20.67 -27.06 13.97
CA GLU A 383 -20.83 -27.43 15.37
C GLU A 383 -21.41 -26.31 16.25
N LEU A 384 -21.54 -25.08 15.74
CA LEU A 384 -22.09 -23.96 16.49
C LEU A 384 -23.57 -24.18 16.85
N PRO A 385 -24.02 -23.74 18.04
CA PRO A 385 -25.43 -23.68 18.37
C PRO A 385 -26.23 -22.92 17.30
N ARG A 386 -27.42 -23.42 16.96
CA ARG A 386 -28.27 -22.81 15.91
C ARG A 386 -28.59 -21.34 16.18
N CYS A 387 -28.68 -20.91 17.44
CA CYS A 387 -28.89 -19.50 17.81
C CYS A 387 -27.75 -18.56 17.39
N LEU A 388 -26.56 -19.09 17.03
CA LEU A 388 -25.39 -18.32 16.58
C LEU A 388 -25.20 -18.33 15.06
N VAL A 389 -25.95 -19.17 14.33
CA VAL A 389 -25.84 -19.31 12.88
C VAL A 389 -26.79 -18.32 12.21
N TYR A 390 -26.26 -17.49 11.33
CA TYR A 390 -27.07 -16.62 10.48
C TYR A 390 -27.74 -17.43 9.38
N ASP A 391 -29.04 -17.25 9.21
CA ASP A 391 -29.79 -17.87 8.13
C ASP A 391 -30.70 -16.83 7.45
N PRO A 392 -30.43 -16.47 6.18
CA PRO A 392 -31.25 -15.50 5.47
C PRO A 392 -32.68 -15.98 5.16
N ASP A 393 -32.98 -17.26 5.28
CA ASP A 393 -34.33 -17.80 5.09
C ASP A 393 -35.11 -17.90 6.41
N ASP A 394 -34.46 -17.62 7.55
CA ASP A 394 -35.09 -17.65 8.87
C ASP A 394 -35.90 -16.36 9.13
N PRO A 395 -37.22 -16.45 9.39
CA PRO A 395 -38.05 -15.29 9.68
C PRO A 395 -37.64 -14.52 10.95
N THR A 396 -36.86 -15.13 11.84
CA THR A 396 -36.30 -14.44 13.01
C THR A 396 -35.08 -13.58 12.66
N ASP A 397 -34.43 -13.88 11.53
CA ASP A 397 -33.32 -13.10 10.98
C ASP A 397 -33.81 -12.08 9.91
N LEU A 398 -35.10 -12.09 9.52
CA LEU A 398 -35.70 -11.17 8.52
C LEU A 398 -37.15 -10.66 8.80
N PRO A 399 -37.44 -9.35 8.60
CA PRO A 399 -36.49 -8.26 8.39
C PRO A 399 -35.86 -7.86 9.72
N LEU A 400 -34.54 -7.69 9.69
CA LEU A 400 -33.66 -7.00 10.65
C LEU A 400 -34.36 -6.16 11.74
N PRO A 401 -33.80 -6.14 12.98
CA PRO A 401 -34.47 -5.82 14.24
C PRO A 401 -35.56 -4.74 14.17
N ARG A 402 -36.71 -5.00 14.84
CA ARG A 402 -37.79 -4.02 14.97
C ARG A 402 -37.26 -2.74 15.64
N VAL A 403 -37.71 -1.58 15.14
CA VAL A 403 -37.35 -0.23 15.64
C VAL A 403 -37.84 0.02 17.09
N GLU A 404 -38.74 -0.82 17.59
CA GLU A 404 -39.33 -0.66 18.92
C GLU A 404 -38.32 -1.00 20.02
N VAL A 405 -37.78 0.06 20.64
CA VAL A 405 -37.21 0.01 21.98
C VAL A 405 -38.33 -0.43 22.93
N ARG A 406 -38.35 -1.71 23.35
CA ARG A 406 -39.29 -2.13 24.39
C ARG A 406 -38.98 -1.37 25.69
N PRO A 407 -39.99 -0.88 26.43
CA PRO A 407 -39.77 -0.27 27.73
C PRO A 407 -39.05 -1.25 28.66
N TYR A 408 -37.86 -0.88 29.11
CA TYR A 408 -37.04 -1.67 30.04
C TYR A 408 -37.64 -1.61 31.45
N GLY A 409 -38.61 -2.48 31.69
CA GLY A 409 -39.13 -2.80 33.01
C GLY A 409 -39.50 -4.27 33.06
N LYS A 410 -38.50 -5.16 33.05
CA LYS A 410 -38.73 -6.59 33.29
C LYS A 410 -37.59 -7.23 34.07
N ASP A 411 -38.02 -8.20 34.87
CA ASP A 411 -37.33 -8.99 35.87
C ASP A 411 -36.08 -9.69 35.33
N LEU A 412 -35.04 -9.84 36.16
CA LEU A 412 -33.72 -10.45 35.84
C LEU A 412 -33.81 -11.94 35.43
N SER A 413 -35.02 -12.51 35.46
CA SER A 413 -35.33 -13.92 35.25
C SER A 413 -35.81 -14.26 33.81
N ASP A 414 -36.14 -13.26 32.99
CA ASP A 414 -36.54 -13.46 31.58
C ASP A 414 -35.30 -13.35 30.65
N PRO A 415 -35.07 -14.30 29.72
CA PRO A 415 -33.94 -14.23 28.80
C PRO A 415 -34.08 -13.00 27.89
N PRO A 416 -33.09 -12.08 27.85
CA PRO A 416 -33.19 -10.88 27.04
C PRO A 416 -33.21 -11.27 25.56
N VAL A 417 -34.33 -11.01 24.88
CA VAL A 417 -34.38 -11.02 23.41
C VAL A 417 -33.65 -9.76 22.95
N GLU A 418 -32.34 -9.87 22.77
CA GLU A 418 -31.44 -8.79 22.45
C GLU A 418 -31.71 -8.18 21.06
N THR A 419 -31.81 -6.85 21.00
CA THR A 419 -32.06 -6.05 19.78
C THR A 419 -30.99 -6.22 18.67
N ASN A 420 -29.86 -6.91 18.89
CA ASN A 420 -28.72 -6.99 17.96
C ASN A 420 -28.21 -8.41 17.64
N VAL A 421 -28.94 -9.49 17.98
CA VAL A 421 -28.50 -10.88 17.75
C VAL A 421 -28.15 -11.15 16.28
N VAL A 422 -28.93 -10.59 15.35
CA VAL A 422 -28.70 -10.80 13.91
C VAL A 422 -27.33 -10.26 13.47
N SER A 423 -26.93 -9.09 13.98
CA SER A 423 -25.61 -8.54 13.69
C SER A 423 -24.47 -9.44 14.12
N LEU A 424 -24.64 -10.12 15.27
CA LEU A 424 -23.65 -11.05 15.80
C LEU A 424 -23.54 -12.31 14.96
N LYS A 425 -24.68 -12.89 14.58
CA LYS A 425 -24.72 -14.04 13.69
C LYS A 425 -24.02 -13.72 12.37
N ILE A 426 -24.28 -12.53 11.80
CA ILE A 426 -23.59 -12.05 10.60
C ILE A 426 -22.08 -11.92 10.86
N PHE A 427 -21.67 -11.37 12.00
CA PHE A 427 -20.27 -11.21 12.34
C PHE A 427 -19.52 -12.55 12.49
N ILE A 428 -20.15 -13.53 13.15
CA ILE A 428 -19.64 -14.91 13.26
C ILE A 428 -19.51 -15.52 11.86
N ARG A 429 -20.51 -15.33 11.00
CA ARG A 429 -20.47 -15.79 9.60
C ARG A 429 -19.36 -15.13 8.81
N LEU A 430 -19.16 -13.82 8.94
CA LEU A 430 -18.06 -13.09 8.28
C LEU A 430 -16.68 -13.58 8.74
N THR A 431 -16.51 -13.85 10.04
CA THR A 431 -15.26 -14.41 10.59
C THR A 431 -14.96 -15.78 10.01
N HIS A 432 -15.99 -16.65 9.92
CA HIS A 432 -15.87 -17.94 9.25
C HIS A 432 -15.47 -17.78 7.78
N LEU A 433 -16.16 -16.89 7.05
CA LEU A 433 -15.91 -16.66 5.63
C LEU A 433 -14.51 -16.07 5.38
N GLN A 434 -13.97 -15.24 6.27
CA GLN A 434 -12.60 -14.74 6.15
C GLN A 434 -11.57 -15.88 6.21
N ASN A 435 -11.74 -16.82 7.15
CA ASN A 435 -10.87 -18.00 7.21
C ASN A 435 -11.00 -18.84 5.95
N MET A 436 -12.22 -19.08 5.47
CA MET A 436 -12.47 -19.80 4.22
C MET A 436 -11.81 -19.09 3.02
N PHE A 437 -11.97 -17.77 2.91
CA PHE A 437 -11.38 -16.95 1.85
C PHE A 437 -9.86 -17.10 1.82
N LEU A 438 -9.20 -17.02 2.97
CA LEU A 438 -7.75 -17.20 3.07
C LEU A 438 -7.34 -18.64 2.71
N LEU A 439 -8.08 -19.65 3.16
CA LEU A 439 -7.82 -21.06 2.86
C LEU A 439 -7.97 -21.37 1.36
N GLU A 440 -9.04 -20.91 0.72
CA GLU A 440 -9.21 -21.11 -0.72
C GLU A 440 -8.08 -20.43 -1.50
N ARG A 441 -7.70 -19.21 -1.10
CA ARG A 441 -6.56 -18.51 -1.72
C ARG A 441 -5.24 -19.26 -1.52
N LEU A 442 -5.02 -19.87 -0.36
CA LEU A 442 -3.86 -20.72 -0.12
C LEU A 442 -3.91 -21.98 -0.99
N LEU A 443 -5.05 -22.66 -1.13
CA LEU A 443 -5.18 -23.82 -2.01
C LEU A 443 -4.79 -23.48 -3.46
N LEU A 444 -5.24 -22.33 -3.97
CA LEU A 444 -4.84 -21.85 -5.30
C LEU A 444 -3.34 -21.57 -5.40
N GLN A 445 -2.75 -20.92 -4.39
CA GLN A 445 -1.31 -20.64 -4.36
C GLN A 445 -0.46 -21.92 -4.35
N TYR A 446 -0.96 -22.98 -3.74
CA TYR A 446 -0.34 -24.31 -3.71
C TYR A 446 -0.71 -25.18 -4.93
N GLY A 447 -1.33 -24.60 -5.96
CA GLY A 447 -1.55 -25.24 -7.26
C GLY A 447 -2.80 -26.11 -7.36
N CYS A 448 -3.74 -26.01 -6.42
CA CYS A 448 -5.06 -26.62 -6.59
C CYS A 448 -5.82 -25.94 -7.74
N PRO A 449 -6.68 -26.68 -8.46
CA PRO A 449 -7.53 -26.09 -9.47
C PRO A 449 -8.49 -25.09 -8.85
N ASP A 450 -8.81 -24.03 -9.59
CA ASP A 450 -9.86 -23.10 -9.21
C ASP A 450 -11.23 -23.70 -9.52
N GLU A 451 -11.95 -24.07 -8.47
CA GLU A 451 -13.31 -24.62 -8.57
C GLU A 451 -14.39 -23.54 -8.37
N GLY A 452 -14.03 -22.26 -8.31
CA GLY A 452 -14.94 -21.14 -8.09
C GLY A 452 -15.28 -20.86 -6.62
N ASP A 453 -14.69 -21.60 -5.67
CA ASP A 453 -15.00 -21.48 -4.24
C ASP A 453 -14.59 -20.11 -3.66
N VAL A 454 -13.44 -19.55 -4.10
CA VAL A 454 -13.00 -18.21 -3.68
C VAL A 454 -14.05 -17.14 -4.05
N LEU A 455 -14.63 -17.26 -5.24
CA LEU A 455 -15.65 -16.33 -5.73
C LEU A 455 -16.94 -16.44 -4.91
N LEU A 456 -17.40 -17.65 -4.61
CA LEU A 456 -18.58 -17.90 -3.77
C LEU A 456 -18.43 -17.24 -2.39
N VAL A 457 -17.31 -17.52 -1.72
CA VAL A 457 -17.00 -16.95 -0.40
C VAL A 457 -16.92 -15.41 -0.47
N SER A 458 -16.25 -14.87 -1.49
CA SER A 458 -16.10 -13.42 -1.67
C SER A 458 -17.42 -12.71 -1.90
N TYR A 459 -18.32 -13.32 -2.67
CA TYR A 459 -19.64 -12.78 -2.94
C TYR A 459 -20.51 -12.73 -1.67
N GLU A 460 -20.46 -13.79 -0.86
CA GLU A 460 -21.17 -13.83 0.42
C GLU A 460 -20.62 -12.81 1.41
N MET A 461 -19.29 -12.68 1.53
CA MET A 461 -18.64 -11.68 2.39
C MET A 461 -19.12 -10.27 2.09
N ILE A 462 -19.12 -9.87 0.80
CA ILE A 462 -19.60 -8.55 0.38
C ILE A 462 -21.09 -8.40 0.68
N THR A 463 -21.91 -9.37 0.30
CA THR A 463 -23.36 -9.33 0.48
C THR A 463 -23.70 -9.09 1.95
N LEU A 464 -23.08 -9.86 2.86
CA LEU A 464 -23.31 -9.73 4.30
C LEU A 464 -22.83 -8.39 4.86
N THR A 465 -21.67 -7.92 4.41
CA THR A 465 -21.10 -6.66 4.88
C THR A 465 -21.94 -5.46 4.42
N LEU A 466 -22.45 -5.48 3.19
CA LEU A 466 -23.32 -4.43 2.65
C LEU A 466 -24.65 -4.32 3.38
N MET A 467 -25.16 -5.39 3.99
CA MET A 467 -26.38 -5.33 4.80
C MET A 467 -26.26 -4.31 5.94
N PHE A 468 -25.08 -4.20 6.56
CA PHE A 468 -24.83 -3.22 7.62
C PHE A 468 -25.07 -1.79 7.12
N TRP A 469 -24.56 -1.45 5.93
CA TRP A 469 -24.70 -0.12 5.36
C TRP A 469 -26.11 0.14 4.81
N MET A 470 -26.68 -0.81 4.05
CA MET A 470 -28.03 -0.67 3.48
C MET A 470 -29.11 -0.53 4.55
N HIS A 471 -28.89 -1.11 5.72
CA HIS A 471 -29.80 -1.02 6.87
C HIS A 471 -29.16 -0.28 8.05
N LYS A 472 -28.32 0.73 7.77
CA LYS A 472 -27.55 1.48 8.77
C LYS A 472 -28.36 2.12 9.90
N ASP A 473 -29.65 2.36 9.70
CA ASP A 473 -30.55 2.89 10.74
C ASP A 473 -31.01 1.80 11.71
N ARG A 474 -31.12 0.54 11.23
CA ARG A 474 -31.40 -0.64 12.06
C ARG A 474 -30.16 -1.15 12.79
N PHE A 475 -28.99 -0.96 12.20
CA PHE A 475 -27.69 -1.29 12.80
C PHE A 475 -27.01 -0.09 13.45
N ARG A 476 -27.79 0.83 14.05
CA ARG A 476 -27.28 2.08 14.60
C ARG A 476 -26.15 1.86 15.63
N ASP A 477 -26.26 0.81 16.44
CA ASP A 477 -25.29 0.49 17.50
C ASP A 477 -23.92 0.05 16.97
N ILE A 478 -23.88 -0.49 15.76
CA ILE A 478 -22.68 -1.02 15.08
C ILE A 478 -22.21 -0.07 13.98
N ARG A 479 -22.94 1.03 13.73
CA ARG A 479 -22.58 2.05 12.72
C ARG A 479 -21.15 2.54 12.87
N ARG A 480 -20.60 2.56 14.09
CA ARG A 480 -19.23 3.02 14.37
C ARG A 480 -18.16 1.97 14.09
N ASP A 481 -18.54 0.70 13.89
CA ASP A 481 -17.65 -0.41 13.54
C ASP A 481 -17.70 -0.76 12.03
N MET A 482 -18.60 -0.10 11.28
CA MET A 482 -18.88 -0.39 9.86
C MET A 482 -17.67 -0.17 8.93
N GLU A 483 -16.81 0.79 9.24
CA GLU A 483 -15.60 1.08 8.44
C GLU A 483 -14.59 -0.07 8.49
N TRP A 484 -14.39 -0.66 9.67
CA TRP A 484 -13.53 -1.81 9.82
C TRP A 484 -14.13 -3.05 9.13
N LEU A 485 -15.45 -3.29 9.28
CA LEU A 485 -16.13 -4.39 8.57
C LEU A 485 -15.97 -4.27 7.04
N LEU A 486 -16.12 -3.05 6.51
CA LEU A 486 -15.92 -2.75 5.10
C LEU A 486 -14.50 -3.13 4.64
N MET A 487 -13.49 -2.66 5.36
CA MET A 487 -12.08 -2.88 5.01
C MET A 487 -11.61 -4.33 5.23
N ALA A 488 -12.11 -5.02 6.26
CA ALA A 488 -11.70 -6.37 6.62
C ALA A 488 -12.36 -7.46 5.77
N PHE A 489 -13.60 -7.23 5.30
CA PHE A 489 -14.39 -8.27 4.63
C PHE A 489 -14.81 -7.87 3.20
N ALA A 490 -15.46 -6.73 3.01
CA ALA A 490 -16.03 -6.37 1.70
C ALA A 490 -14.97 -5.94 0.68
N VAL A 491 -13.95 -5.19 1.07
CA VAL A 491 -12.88 -4.76 0.15
C VAL A 491 -12.09 -5.96 -0.42
N PRO A 492 -11.61 -6.93 0.39
CA PRO A 492 -10.96 -8.13 -0.14
C PRO A 492 -11.85 -8.95 -1.07
N GLY A 493 -13.13 -9.15 -0.71
CA GLY A 493 -14.09 -9.83 -1.57
C GLY A 493 -14.33 -9.07 -2.87
N GLY A 494 -14.45 -7.73 -2.79
CA GLY A 494 -14.64 -6.85 -3.93
C GLY A 494 -13.49 -6.98 -4.93
N GLY A 495 -12.26 -7.14 -4.44
CA GLY A 495 -11.09 -7.46 -5.26
C GLY A 495 -11.29 -8.71 -6.12
N ILE A 496 -11.80 -9.80 -5.54
CA ILE A 496 -12.07 -11.04 -6.28
C ILE A 496 -13.22 -10.86 -7.28
N LEU A 497 -14.31 -10.20 -6.89
CA LEU A 497 -15.43 -9.93 -7.79
C LEU A 497 -15.02 -9.06 -8.98
N CYS A 498 -14.13 -8.09 -8.76
CA CYS A 498 -13.51 -7.32 -9.82
C CYS A 498 -12.70 -8.21 -10.76
N LEU A 499 -11.85 -9.11 -10.22
CA LEU A 499 -11.08 -10.05 -11.05
C LEU A 499 -11.99 -10.97 -11.89
N GLU A 500 -13.09 -11.44 -11.33
CA GLU A 500 -14.09 -12.25 -12.04
C GLU A 500 -14.73 -11.49 -13.21
N LEU A 501 -14.99 -10.18 -13.05
CA LEU A 501 -15.47 -9.36 -14.17
C LEU A 501 -14.42 -9.15 -15.28
N LEU A 502 -13.14 -9.16 -14.91
CA LEU A 502 -12.02 -8.98 -15.85
C LEU A 502 -11.64 -10.25 -16.59
N SER A 503 -11.77 -11.39 -15.92
CA SER A 503 -11.47 -12.71 -16.46
C SER A 503 -12.57 -13.69 -16.04
N PRO A 504 -13.73 -13.66 -16.72
CA PRO A 504 -14.87 -14.49 -16.32
C PRO A 504 -14.56 -15.98 -16.37
N THR A 505 -14.87 -16.68 -15.29
CA THR A 505 -14.71 -18.13 -15.13
C THR A 505 -16.00 -18.90 -15.48
N PHE A 506 -17.13 -18.20 -15.57
CA PHE A 506 -18.43 -18.77 -15.95
C PHE A 506 -19.24 -17.84 -16.87
N GLN A 507 -20.29 -18.38 -17.51
CA GLN A 507 -21.24 -17.63 -18.32
C GLN A 507 -22.66 -17.76 -17.75
N GLY A 508 -23.42 -16.66 -17.76
CA GLY A 508 -24.79 -16.64 -17.24
C GLY A 508 -24.84 -16.69 -15.72
N LYS A 509 -25.39 -17.77 -15.15
CA LYS A 509 -25.43 -18.02 -13.72
C LYS A 509 -24.31 -18.98 -13.32
N HIS A 510 -23.73 -18.76 -12.15
CA HIS A 510 -22.66 -19.61 -11.64
C HIS A 510 -23.20 -21.02 -11.35
N PRO A 511 -22.46 -22.09 -11.72
CA PRO A 511 -22.95 -23.46 -11.63
C PRO A 511 -23.23 -23.94 -10.19
N LYS A 512 -22.50 -23.41 -9.20
CA LYS A 512 -22.66 -23.77 -7.78
C LYS A 512 -23.62 -22.86 -7.01
N ASP A 513 -23.95 -21.67 -7.53
CA ASP A 513 -24.86 -20.72 -6.85
C ASP A 513 -25.61 -19.87 -7.88
N SER A 514 -26.92 -20.08 -7.95
CA SER A 514 -27.78 -19.41 -8.93
C SER A 514 -28.00 -17.92 -8.67
N ARG A 515 -27.66 -17.42 -7.46
CA ARG A 515 -27.69 -15.99 -7.10
C ARG A 515 -26.55 -15.23 -7.77
N LEU A 516 -25.44 -15.94 -8.04
CA LEU A 516 -24.27 -15.39 -8.69
C LEU A 516 -24.45 -15.34 -10.21
N SER A 517 -24.50 -14.11 -10.71
CA SER A 517 -24.45 -13.76 -12.12
C SER A 517 -23.58 -12.53 -12.33
N ARG A 518 -23.16 -12.26 -13.57
CA ARG A 518 -22.46 -11.01 -13.91
C ARG A 518 -23.22 -9.77 -13.42
N SER A 519 -24.55 -9.74 -13.58
CA SER A 519 -25.36 -8.59 -13.14
C SER A 519 -25.37 -8.44 -11.62
N SER A 520 -25.46 -9.55 -10.89
CA SER A 520 -25.41 -9.53 -9.42
C SER A 520 -24.04 -9.08 -8.89
N ILE A 521 -22.94 -9.49 -9.54
CA ILE A 521 -21.57 -9.08 -9.18
C ILE A 521 -21.43 -7.56 -9.35
N VAL A 522 -21.88 -7.05 -10.49
CA VAL A 522 -21.90 -5.61 -10.78
C VAL A 522 -22.74 -4.85 -9.74
N GLN A 523 -23.91 -5.37 -9.36
CA GLN A 523 -24.77 -4.76 -8.36
C GLN A 523 -24.07 -4.68 -7.00
N GLN A 524 -23.49 -5.78 -6.51
CA GLN A 524 -22.78 -5.79 -5.23
C GLN A 524 -21.58 -4.84 -5.23
N LEU A 525 -20.81 -4.81 -6.32
CA LEU A 525 -19.69 -3.87 -6.47
C LEU A 525 -20.15 -2.40 -6.52
N SER A 526 -21.29 -2.11 -7.14
CA SER A 526 -21.86 -0.76 -7.17
C SER A 526 -22.27 -0.30 -5.77
N LEU A 527 -22.89 -1.20 -4.99
CA LEU A 527 -23.21 -0.94 -3.59
C LEU A 527 -21.94 -0.75 -2.74
N LEU A 528 -20.89 -1.53 -3.02
CA LEU A 528 -19.59 -1.39 -2.36
C LEU A 528 -18.95 -0.03 -2.63
N VAL A 529 -19.00 0.47 -3.86
CA VAL A 529 -18.55 1.83 -4.19
C VAL A 529 -19.35 2.87 -3.41
N GLY A 530 -20.67 2.76 -3.41
CA GLY A 530 -21.51 3.67 -2.62
C GLY A 530 -21.20 3.63 -1.11
N PHE A 531 -20.83 2.46 -0.57
CA PHE A 531 -20.42 2.35 0.82
C PHE A 531 -19.04 2.98 1.07
N LEU A 532 -18.06 2.77 0.17
CA LEU A 532 -16.75 3.43 0.23
C LEU A 532 -16.88 4.96 0.18
N ASP A 533 -17.73 5.49 -0.70
CA ASP A 533 -17.98 6.92 -0.85
C ASP A 533 -18.74 7.53 0.34
N TRP A 534 -19.50 6.71 1.07
CA TRP A 534 -20.18 7.13 2.30
C TRP A 534 -19.19 7.36 3.46
N VAL A 535 -18.02 6.72 3.44
CA VAL A 535 -16.99 6.91 4.47
C VAL A 535 -16.30 8.26 4.26
N HIS A 536 -16.38 9.13 5.27
CA HIS A 536 -15.77 10.46 5.19
C HIS A 536 -14.23 10.35 5.16
N PRO A 537 -13.51 11.20 4.41
CA PRO A 537 -12.03 11.15 4.37
C PRO A 537 -11.35 11.29 5.73
N SER A 538 -11.95 12.05 6.65
CA SER A 538 -11.45 12.21 8.03
C SER A 538 -11.81 11.06 8.97
N ALA A 539 -12.48 10.02 8.47
CA ALA A 539 -12.83 8.86 9.27
C ALA A 539 -11.57 8.00 9.53
N PRO A 540 -11.54 7.19 10.60
CA PRO A 540 -10.38 6.38 10.97
C PRO A 540 -9.74 5.59 9.82
N ASN A 541 -10.53 5.03 8.90
CA ASN A 541 -10.04 4.34 7.71
C ASN A 541 -10.31 5.09 6.40
N GLY A 542 -10.59 6.39 6.45
CA GLY A 542 -10.95 7.21 5.28
C GLY A 542 -9.87 7.18 4.20
N ASP A 543 -8.59 7.30 4.57
CA ASP A 543 -7.47 7.23 3.63
C ASP A 543 -7.35 5.85 2.96
N LEU A 544 -7.60 4.77 3.69
CA LEU A 544 -7.59 3.41 3.14
C LEU A 544 -8.77 3.18 2.19
N CYS A 545 -9.96 3.68 2.55
CA CYS A 545 -11.14 3.65 1.67
C CYS A 545 -10.88 4.42 0.38
N ALA A 546 -10.32 5.63 0.48
CA ALA A 546 -9.95 6.45 -0.67
C ALA A 546 -8.85 5.80 -1.54
N SER A 547 -7.94 5.04 -0.93
CA SER A 547 -6.90 4.28 -1.63
C SER A 547 -7.45 3.08 -2.42
N CYS A 548 -8.72 2.71 -2.23
CA CYS A 548 -9.41 1.67 -3.00
C CYS A 548 -9.89 2.16 -4.38
N GLY A 549 -9.31 3.25 -4.91
CA GLY A 549 -9.68 3.84 -6.21
C GLY A 549 -9.64 2.88 -7.39
N ALA A 550 -8.77 1.86 -7.39
CA ALA A 550 -8.76 0.82 -8.41
C ALA A 550 -10.03 -0.06 -8.36
N LEU A 551 -10.50 -0.41 -7.16
CA LEU A 551 -11.76 -1.13 -6.95
C LEU A 551 -12.96 -0.29 -7.40
N GLN A 552 -12.99 0.99 -7.02
CA GLN A 552 -14.02 1.93 -7.44
C GLN A 552 -14.06 2.10 -8.96
N SER A 553 -12.87 2.21 -9.58
CA SER A 553 -12.73 2.32 -11.03
C SER A 553 -13.27 1.08 -11.74
N ILE A 554 -12.88 -0.13 -11.33
CA ILE A 554 -13.32 -1.40 -11.95
C ILE A 554 -14.82 -1.61 -11.76
N ALA A 555 -15.34 -1.35 -10.55
CA ALA A 555 -16.76 -1.45 -10.25
C ALA A 555 -17.59 -0.46 -11.09
N THR A 556 -17.16 0.80 -11.17
CA THR A 556 -17.82 1.84 -11.98
C THR A 556 -17.77 1.51 -13.48
N MET A 557 -16.65 0.99 -13.97
CA MET A 557 -16.47 0.53 -15.36
C MET A 557 -17.24 -0.75 -15.70
N ALA A 558 -17.69 -1.51 -14.70
CA ALA A 558 -18.49 -2.72 -14.91
C ALA A 558 -19.99 -2.48 -14.71
N ALA A 559 -20.34 -1.49 -13.88
CA ALA A 559 -21.69 -0.97 -13.63
C ALA A 559 -22.20 -0.08 -14.75
N THR A 560 -21.31 0.73 -15.31
CA THR A 560 -21.42 1.02 -16.72
C THR A 560 -21.21 -0.33 -17.40
N SER A 561 -22.26 -0.97 -17.92
CA SER A 561 -22.08 -1.80 -19.12
C SER A 561 -21.06 -1.05 -19.97
N THR A 562 -19.93 -1.63 -20.41
CA THR A 562 -19.01 -0.96 -21.36
C THR A 562 -19.89 -0.11 -22.24
N THR A 563 -19.92 1.21 -21.99
CA THR A 563 -21.06 1.93 -22.51
C THR A 563 -20.95 1.77 -24.00
N PRO A 564 -22.03 1.47 -24.72
CA PRO A 564 -22.01 1.62 -26.15
C PRO A 564 -21.32 2.95 -26.50
N GLU A 565 -21.51 3.99 -25.67
CA GLU A 565 -20.79 5.26 -25.73
C GLU A 565 -19.25 5.19 -25.59
N LEU A 566 -18.63 4.51 -24.61
CA LEU A 566 -17.15 4.42 -24.55
C LEU A 566 -16.58 3.62 -25.72
N ALA A 567 -17.33 2.59 -26.17
CA ALA A 567 -17.00 1.79 -27.33
C ALA A 567 -17.19 2.56 -28.65
N THR A 568 -18.03 3.59 -28.69
CA THR A 568 -18.28 4.46 -29.86
C THR A 568 -17.67 5.86 -29.73
N MET A 569 -17.06 6.20 -28.59
CA MET A 569 -16.52 7.54 -28.31
C MET A 569 -15.39 7.87 -29.30
N PRO A 570 -15.43 9.03 -29.96
CA PRO A 570 -14.36 9.46 -30.86
C PRO A 570 -12.97 9.33 -30.20
N THR A 571 -11.99 8.83 -30.96
CA THR A 571 -10.63 8.56 -30.47
C THR A 571 -9.99 9.81 -29.85
N GLU A 572 -10.39 10.98 -30.32
CA GLU A 572 -9.96 12.31 -29.88
C GLU A 572 -10.38 12.58 -28.43
N ILE A 573 -11.65 12.30 -28.09
CA ILE A 573 -12.19 12.48 -26.73
C ILE A 573 -11.54 11.48 -25.77
N VAL A 574 -11.37 10.23 -26.20
CA VAL A 574 -10.67 9.21 -25.41
C VAL A 574 -9.24 9.67 -25.13
N CYS A 575 -8.50 10.16 -26.14
CA CYS A 575 -7.15 10.69 -25.96
C CYS A 575 -7.10 11.88 -24.99
N MET A 576 -8.05 12.82 -25.05
CA MET A 576 -8.12 13.94 -24.12
C MET A 576 -8.32 13.50 -22.67
N ILE A 577 -9.15 12.47 -22.44
CA ILE A 577 -9.33 11.87 -21.11
C ILE A 577 -8.00 11.23 -20.65
N GLY A 578 -7.35 10.47 -21.54
CA GLY A 578 -6.07 9.83 -21.25
C GLY A 578 -4.94 10.78 -20.87
N ASP A 579 -4.93 11.99 -21.44
CA ASP A 579 -3.91 13.00 -21.15
C ASP A 579 -4.07 13.63 -19.74
N ASN A 580 -5.21 13.41 -19.06
CA ASN A 580 -5.48 13.85 -17.69
C ASN A 580 -5.29 12.73 -16.64
N LEU A 581 -4.92 11.52 -17.07
CA LEU A 581 -4.76 10.35 -16.21
C LEU A 581 -3.29 10.02 -15.98
N SER A 582 -2.94 9.55 -14.79
CA SER A 582 -1.59 9.07 -14.48
C SER A 582 -1.26 7.76 -15.21
N ALA A 583 0.03 7.46 -15.36
CA ALA A 583 0.47 6.23 -16.02
C ALA A 583 -0.02 4.93 -15.32
N ASN A 584 -0.25 4.98 -14.01
CA ASN A 584 -0.80 3.84 -13.26
C ASN A 584 -2.30 3.70 -13.50
N GLU A 585 -3.05 4.79 -13.48
CA GLU A 585 -4.49 4.78 -13.77
C GLU A 585 -4.76 4.30 -15.19
N VAL A 586 -4.01 4.77 -16.19
CA VAL A 586 -4.19 4.29 -17.56
C VAL A 586 -3.83 2.82 -17.70
N LYS A 587 -2.78 2.35 -17.01
CA LYS A 587 -2.42 0.93 -17.00
C LYS A 587 -3.58 0.08 -16.45
N ASP A 588 -4.16 0.49 -15.33
CA ASP A 588 -5.29 -0.21 -14.73
C ASP A 588 -6.52 -0.15 -15.65
N LEU A 589 -6.80 0.98 -16.30
CA LEU A 589 -7.86 1.12 -17.29
C LEU A 589 -7.66 0.25 -18.55
N THR A 590 -6.42 0.07 -19.02
CA THR A 590 -6.13 -0.83 -20.16
C THR A 590 -6.29 -2.30 -19.81
N LEU A 591 -6.18 -2.69 -18.53
CA LEU A 591 -6.45 -4.06 -18.09
C LEU A 591 -7.93 -4.41 -18.20
N VAL A 592 -8.81 -3.41 -18.22
CA VAL A 592 -10.25 -3.62 -18.05
C VAL A 592 -11.13 -3.12 -19.20
N SER A 593 -10.62 -2.24 -20.07
CA SER A 593 -11.35 -1.72 -21.24
C SER A 593 -10.65 -2.05 -22.57
N LYS A 594 -11.36 -2.72 -23.49
CA LYS A 594 -10.83 -3.08 -24.82
C LYS A 594 -10.47 -1.84 -25.66
N ARG A 595 -11.29 -0.79 -25.64
CA ARG A 595 -11.03 0.45 -26.40
C ARG A 595 -9.87 1.27 -25.83
N PHE A 596 -9.77 1.38 -24.50
CA PHE A 596 -8.60 1.99 -23.87
C PHE A 596 -7.34 1.15 -24.09
N ARG A 597 -7.44 -0.18 -24.06
CA ARG A 597 -6.34 -1.08 -24.41
C ARG A 597 -5.90 -0.87 -25.86
N GLU A 598 -6.81 -0.79 -26.82
CA GLU A 598 -6.49 -0.54 -28.23
C GLU A 598 -5.83 0.83 -28.45
N ILE A 599 -6.30 1.89 -27.78
CA ILE A 599 -5.79 3.26 -27.97
C ILE A 599 -4.51 3.53 -27.17
N PHE A 600 -4.49 3.19 -25.88
CA PHE A 600 -3.42 3.60 -24.97
C PHE A 600 -2.32 2.56 -24.80
N LEU A 601 -2.58 1.26 -24.94
CA LEU A 601 -1.52 0.26 -24.79
C LEU A 601 -0.43 0.44 -25.86
N LEU A 602 -0.83 0.79 -27.09
CA LEU A 602 0.08 1.19 -28.18
C LEU A 602 0.87 2.46 -27.86
N LYS A 603 0.31 3.39 -27.07
CA LYS A 603 0.92 4.68 -26.66
C LYS A 603 1.93 4.46 -25.51
N PHE A 604 1.55 3.72 -24.48
CA PHE A 604 2.36 3.45 -23.28
C PHE A 604 3.45 2.40 -23.51
N CYS A 605 3.15 1.31 -24.21
CA CYS A 605 4.16 0.27 -24.47
C CYS A 605 5.07 0.63 -25.65
N LYS A 606 4.81 1.71 -26.41
CA LYS A 606 5.65 2.16 -27.53
C LYS A 606 7.14 2.24 -27.16
N HIS A 607 7.42 2.69 -25.94
CA HIS A 607 8.76 2.82 -25.37
C HIS A 607 8.81 2.10 -24.01
N LEU A 608 9.49 0.96 -23.95
CA LEU A 608 9.74 0.25 -22.68
C LEU A 608 11.04 0.76 -22.06
N LYS A 609 11.02 1.25 -20.81
CA LYS A 609 12.21 1.81 -20.15
C LYS A 609 12.67 0.96 -18.98
N PHE A 610 13.96 0.63 -18.97
CA PHE A 610 14.68 0.04 -17.84
C PHE A 610 15.74 1.05 -17.36
N ALA A 611 15.81 1.33 -16.06
CA ALA A 611 16.69 2.34 -15.48
C ALA A 611 17.42 1.84 -14.23
N GLY A 612 18.63 2.34 -14.00
CA GLY A 612 19.42 2.11 -12.79
C GLY A 612 20.88 1.74 -13.07
N ASN A 613 21.62 1.40 -12.02
CA ASN A 613 22.97 0.81 -12.16
C ASN A 613 22.88 -0.64 -12.68
N MET A 614 24.00 -1.29 -12.97
CA MET A 614 23.97 -2.66 -13.56
C MET A 614 23.24 -3.69 -12.66
N LYS A 615 23.27 -3.53 -11.34
CA LYS A 615 22.55 -4.39 -10.39
C LYS A 615 21.04 -4.19 -10.51
N GLU A 616 20.59 -2.94 -10.48
CA GLU A 616 19.17 -2.57 -10.60
C GLU A 616 18.59 -2.96 -11.96
N LEU A 617 19.37 -2.75 -13.03
CA LEU A 617 18.99 -3.15 -14.38
C LEU A 617 18.82 -4.67 -14.50
N THR A 618 19.75 -5.43 -13.91
CA THR A 618 19.68 -6.90 -13.86
C THR A 618 18.45 -7.35 -13.08
N ASN A 619 18.18 -6.75 -11.93
CA ASN A 619 17.01 -7.05 -11.12
C ASN A 619 15.71 -6.74 -11.87
N SER A 620 15.64 -5.60 -12.55
CA SER A 620 14.47 -5.18 -13.34
C SER A 620 14.18 -6.15 -14.48
N LEU A 621 15.21 -6.57 -15.21
CA LEU A 621 15.06 -7.56 -16.27
C LEU A 621 14.73 -8.95 -15.72
N ASN A 622 15.37 -9.38 -14.63
CA ASN A 622 15.04 -10.66 -13.99
C ASN A 622 13.59 -10.66 -13.49
N ALA A 623 13.10 -9.57 -12.90
CA ALA A 623 11.71 -9.42 -12.51
C ALA A 623 10.76 -9.46 -13.72
N TYR A 624 11.17 -8.89 -14.86
CA TYR A 624 10.43 -9.01 -16.12
C TYR A 624 10.34 -10.48 -16.60
N PHE A 625 11.42 -11.26 -16.49
CA PHE A 625 11.45 -12.66 -16.89
C PHE A 625 10.81 -13.64 -15.88
N ALA A 626 10.87 -13.36 -14.58
CA ALA A 626 10.46 -14.27 -13.51
C ALA A 626 8.94 -14.32 -13.27
N ARG A 627 8.18 -13.32 -13.73
CA ARG A 627 6.71 -13.30 -13.61
C ARG A 627 6.08 -14.35 -14.54
N LYS A 628 5.89 -15.57 -14.03
CA LYS A 628 5.32 -16.74 -14.73
C LYS A 628 3.83 -16.63 -15.13
N THR A 629 3.14 -15.52 -14.83
CA THR A 629 1.68 -15.36 -15.03
C THR A 629 1.26 -14.40 -16.14
N ALA A 630 2.16 -13.90 -17.00
CA ALA A 630 1.87 -12.66 -17.72
C ALA A 630 1.07 -12.80 -19.03
N SER A 631 -0.26 -12.65 -18.95
CA SER A 631 -1.10 -12.14 -20.07
C SER A 631 -0.62 -10.79 -20.62
N PHE A 632 0.30 -10.11 -19.92
CA PHE A 632 0.88 -8.83 -20.32
C PHE A 632 2.17 -8.94 -21.15
N ARG A 633 2.90 -10.08 -21.10
CA ARG A 633 4.21 -10.21 -21.76
C ARG A 633 4.08 -10.23 -23.28
N HIS A 634 3.13 -10.99 -23.81
CA HIS A 634 2.87 -11.03 -25.25
C HIS A 634 2.40 -9.67 -25.78
N LEU A 635 1.58 -8.96 -25.00
CA LEU A 635 1.11 -7.60 -25.32
C LEU A 635 2.25 -6.58 -25.35
N VAL A 636 3.13 -6.57 -24.35
CA VAL A 636 4.31 -5.70 -24.34
C VAL A 636 5.22 -6.01 -25.52
N HIS A 637 5.54 -7.29 -25.77
CA HIS A 637 6.36 -7.65 -26.94
C HIS A 637 5.70 -7.30 -28.28
N HIS A 638 4.38 -7.35 -28.38
CA HIS A 638 3.64 -7.03 -29.60
C HIS A 638 3.55 -5.53 -29.88
N HIS A 639 3.34 -4.70 -28.84
CA HIS A 639 3.12 -3.26 -28.99
C HIS A 639 4.38 -2.41 -28.81
N THR A 640 5.44 -2.95 -28.19
CA THR A 640 6.68 -2.20 -28.00
C THR A 640 7.43 -2.01 -29.32
N ARG A 641 7.68 -0.74 -29.65
CA ARG A 641 8.48 -0.36 -30.81
C ARG A 641 9.91 -0.03 -30.43
N PHE A 642 10.12 0.57 -29.27
CA PHE A 642 11.46 0.95 -28.79
C PHE A 642 11.68 0.48 -27.35
N VAL A 643 12.93 0.18 -27.02
CA VAL A 643 13.35 -0.07 -25.64
C VAL A 643 14.46 0.89 -25.25
N THR A 644 14.40 1.43 -24.04
CA THR A 644 15.40 2.34 -23.49
C THR A 644 16.09 1.69 -22.30
N PHE A 645 17.42 1.59 -22.37
CA PHE A 645 18.28 1.19 -21.27
C PHE A 645 19.00 2.44 -20.74
N GLU A 646 18.51 2.96 -19.62
CA GLU A 646 19.15 4.05 -18.89
C GLU A 646 20.09 3.48 -17.84
N VAL A 647 21.39 3.67 -18.03
CA VAL A 647 22.43 3.02 -17.23
C VAL A 647 23.21 4.08 -16.45
N THR A 648 23.14 4.02 -15.14
CA THR A 648 23.86 4.92 -14.24
C THR A 648 25.12 4.26 -13.66
N LYS A 649 26.07 5.08 -13.19
CA LYS A 649 27.30 4.62 -12.52
C LYS A 649 27.02 4.01 -11.15
N PHE A 650 27.92 3.16 -10.68
CA PHE A 650 27.96 2.79 -9.25
C PHE A 650 28.45 3.97 -8.41
N ASN A 651 28.21 3.93 -7.09
CA ASN A 651 28.77 4.94 -6.19
C ASN A 651 30.29 4.85 -6.16
N ASP A 652 30.82 3.62 -6.17
CA ASP A 652 32.24 3.33 -6.35
C ASP A 652 32.48 2.00 -7.10
N ILE A 653 33.73 1.79 -7.54
CA ILE A 653 34.09 0.60 -8.34
C ILE A 653 34.11 -0.70 -7.50
N SER A 654 34.34 -0.60 -6.19
CA SER A 654 34.36 -1.74 -5.27
C SER A 654 32.96 -2.32 -5.09
N GLU A 655 31.94 -1.46 -5.02
CA GLU A 655 30.53 -1.84 -4.99
C GLU A 655 30.16 -2.68 -6.22
N MET A 656 30.63 -2.27 -7.41
CA MET A 656 30.45 -3.04 -8.63
C MET A 656 31.15 -4.40 -8.54
N TYR A 657 32.40 -4.47 -8.09
CA TYR A 657 33.11 -5.75 -7.98
C TYR A 657 32.46 -6.69 -6.96
N THR A 658 32.03 -6.16 -5.82
CA THR A 658 31.32 -6.89 -4.78
C THR A 658 30.01 -7.44 -5.32
N TRP A 659 29.25 -6.62 -6.06
CA TRP A 659 28.03 -7.08 -6.73
C TRP A 659 28.33 -8.18 -7.76
N VAL A 660 29.36 -8.03 -8.60
CA VAL A 660 29.75 -9.05 -9.59
C VAL A 660 30.12 -10.37 -8.91
N GLN A 661 30.83 -10.32 -7.79
CA GLN A 661 31.20 -11.51 -7.01
C GLN A 661 29.98 -12.14 -6.34
N ALA A 662 29.14 -11.35 -5.68
CA ALA A 662 27.99 -11.82 -4.90
C ALA A 662 26.85 -12.33 -5.77
N SER A 663 26.62 -11.72 -6.93
CA SER A 663 25.48 -12.07 -7.79
C SER A 663 25.68 -13.37 -8.56
N GLY A 664 26.93 -13.80 -8.79
CA GLY A 664 27.26 -14.91 -9.69
C GLY A 664 26.76 -14.70 -11.14
N VAL A 665 26.25 -13.50 -11.45
CA VAL A 665 25.61 -13.19 -12.73
C VAL A 665 26.70 -12.98 -13.77
N ASN A 666 26.88 -14.00 -14.57
CA ASN A 666 27.81 -14.01 -15.68
C ASN A 666 27.37 -13.10 -16.86
N SER A 667 26.13 -12.64 -16.93
CA SER A 667 25.64 -11.77 -18.02
C SER A 667 24.44 -10.93 -17.60
N ILE A 668 24.39 -9.66 -18.00
CA ILE A 668 23.14 -8.90 -17.92
C ILE A 668 22.25 -9.37 -19.08
N PRO A 669 20.97 -9.70 -18.85
CA PRO A 669 20.11 -10.27 -19.88
C PRO A 669 19.68 -9.26 -20.97
N VAL A 670 20.32 -8.08 -21.09
CA VAL A 670 20.06 -7.12 -22.18
C VAL A 670 20.34 -7.74 -23.55
N GLY A 671 21.51 -8.38 -23.73
CA GLY A 671 21.88 -8.99 -25.00
C GLY A 671 20.94 -10.11 -25.41
N ARG A 672 20.51 -10.92 -24.44
CA ARG A 672 19.52 -11.98 -24.62
C ARG A 672 18.12 -11.42 -24.90
N PHE A 673 17.68 -10.42 -24.14
CA PHE A 673 16.40 -9.74 -24.34
C PHE A 673 16.28 -9.23 -25.78
N LEU A 674 17.29 -8.50 -26.28
CA LEU A 674 17.28 -7.96 -27.64
C LEU A 674 17.27 -9.06 -28.69
N ALA A 675 18.01 -10.16 -28.48
CA ALA A 675 17.98 -11.30 -29.38
C ALA A 675 16.60 -12.00 -29.43
N ASP A 676 15.92 -12.09 -28.28
CA ASP A 676 14.58 -12.67 -28.15
C ASP A 676 13.47 -11.73 -28.66
N THR A 677 13.80 -10.46 -28.98
CA THR A 677 12.84 -9.45 -29.45
C THR A 677 13.23 -8.80 -30.79
N PRO A 678 13.32 -9.56 -31.89
CA PRO A 678 13.81 -9.05 -33.18
C PRO A 678 12.85 -8.03 -33.84
N ASN A 679 11.58 -8.01 -33.43
CA ASN A 679 10.56 -7.15 -34.05
C ASN A 679 10.58 -5.69 -33.56
N LEU A 680 11.44 -5.36 -32.59
CA LEU A 680 11.60 -4.00 -32.11
C LEU A 680 12.05 -3.08 -33.26
N ARG A 681 11.46 -1.89 -33.35
CA ARG A 681 11.90 -0.84 -34.28
C ARG A 681 13.26 -0.30 -33.87
N GLY A 682 13.50 -0.04 -32.58
CA GLY A 682 14.81 0.42 -32.14
C GLY A 682 15.15 0.18 -30.67
N VAL A 683 16.41 0.40 -30.33
CA VAL A 683 16.94 0.38 -28.95
C VAL A 683 17.70 1.68 -28.67
N ILE A 684 17.47 2.22 -27.49
CA ILE A 684 18.09 3.46 -27.00
C ILE A 684 18.99 3.10 -25.82
N PHE A 685 20.27 3.46 -25.92
CA PHE A 685 21.23 3.38 -24.83
C PHE A 685 21.49 4.79 -24.29
N ASP A 686 21.02 5.04 -23.07
CA ASP A 686 21.27 6.27 -22.33
C ASP A 686 22.23 5.98 -21.16
N THR A 687 23.53 6.08 -21.43
CA THR A 687 24.58 5.60 -20.51
C THR A 687 25.32 6.76 -19.83
N TRP A 688 25.45 6.68 -18.51
CA TRP A 688 26.21 7.60 -17.66
C TRP A 688 27.47 6.96 -17.06
N LEU A 689 28.14 6.10 -17.84
CA LEU A 689 29.33 5.37 -17.41
C LEU A 689 30.60 6.15 -17.82
N ARG A 690 31.13 6.96 -16.91
CA ARG A 690 32.38 7.73 -17.09
C ARG A 690 33.63 7.01 -16.57
N ASN A 691 33.51 5.74 -16.21
CA ASN A 691 34.60 4.94 -15.68
C ASN A 691 34.96 3.85 -16.72
N PRO A 692 36.22 3.78 -17.21
CA PRO A 692 36.65 2.78 -18.17
C PRO A 692 36.36 1.34 -17.77
N LYS A 693 36.46 1.04 -16.47
CA LYS A 693 36.25 -0.32 -15.93
C LYS A 693 34.76 -0.69 -15.93
N GLU A 694 33.88 0.24 -15.55
CA GLU A 694 32.42 0.02 -15.58
C GLU A 694 31.92 -0.13 -17.03
N ALA A 695 32.39 0.73 -17.94
CA ALA A 695 32.05 0.70 -19.35
C ALA A 695 32.54 -0.58 -20.05
N SER A 696 33.77 -1.01 -19.77
CA SER A 696 34.31 -2.29 -20.28
C SER A 696 33.50 -3.48 -19.78
N LYS A 697 33.09 -3.47 -18.50
CA LYS A 697 32.26 -4.53 -17.92
C LYS A 697 30.87 -4.57 -18.54
N PHE A 698 30.22 -3.42 -18.70
CA PHE A 698 28.92 -3.31 -19.37
C PHE A 698 28.95 -3.88 -20.80
N ASN A 699 29.96 -3.50 -21.59
CA ASN A 699 30.18 -4.07 -22.93
C ASN A 699 30.32 -5.60 -22.92
N THR A 700 31.08 -6.13 -21.97
CA THR A 700 31.29 -7.58 -21.83
C THR A 700 29.99 -8.29 -21.50
N LEU A 701 29.17 -7.70 -20.63
CA LEU A 701 27.90 -8.27 -20.18
C LEU A 701 26.84 -8.27 -21.28
N ILE A 702 26.77 -7.23 -22.12
CA ILE A 702 25.88 -7.17 -23.28
C ILE A 702 26.29 -8.16 -24.38
N ARG A 703 27.60 -8.33 -24.60
CA ARG A 703 28.10 -9.18 -25.69
C ARG A 703 27.79 -10.66 -25.53
N ARG A 704 27.57 -11.13 -24.30
CA ARG A 704 27.24 -12.53 -24.03
C ARG A 704 25.84 -12.86 -24.56
N GLY A 705 25.77 -13.77 -25.54
CA GLY A 705 24.53 -14.21 -26.17
C GLY A 705 24.59 -14.17 -27.70
N PRO A 706 23.52 -14.62 -28.39
CA PRO A 706 23.44 -14.64 -29.86
C PRO A 706 23.43 -13.23 -30.46
N ASP A 707 23.71 -13.14 -31.76
CA ASP A 707 23.64 -11.88 -32.52
C ASP A 707 22.19 -11.50 -32.86
N TRP A 708 21.95 -10.19 -32.93
CA TRP A 708 20.67 -9.54 -33.03
C TRP A 708 20.18 -9.47 -34.48
N GLN A 709 19.02 -10.07 -34.75
CA GLN A 709 18.30 -9.96 -36.02
C GLN A 709 17.49 -8.65 -36.12
N GLY A 710 17.26 -8.03 -34.97
CA GLY A 710 16.70 -6.69 -34.75
C GLY A 710 17.02 -6.30 -33.29
N PRO A 711 16.78 -5.06 -32.83
CA PRO A 711 16.03 -3.99 -33.48
C PRO A 711 16.66 -3.42 -34.76
N LYS A 712 15.91 -2.66 -35.56
CA LYS A 712 16.43 -2.07 -36.80
C LYS A 712 17.16 -0.74 -36.60
N HIS A 713 16.94 -0.07 -35.47
CA HIS A 713 17.55 1.22 -35.16
C HIS A 713 18.26 1.19 -33.80
N VAL A 714 19.40 1.87 -33.68
CA VAL A 714 20.11 2.04 -32.41
C VAL A 714 20.42 3.51 -32.16
N TYR A 715 20.13 4.00 -30.95
CA TYR A 715 20.32 5.39 -30.57
C TYR A 715 21.19 5.48 -29.32
N PHE A 716 22.23 6.31 -29.37
CA PHE A 716 23.09 6.61 -28.22
C PHE A 716 22.85 8.07 -27.80
N LYS A 717 22.36 8.33 -26.57
CA LYS A 717 21.97 9.68 -26.14
C LYS A 717 23.09 10.51 -25.48
N LYS A 718 24.01 9.88 -24.74
CA LYS A 718 25.04 10.59 -23.93
C LYS A 718 26.47 10.20 -24.31
N ASP A 719 27.45 10.97 -23.82
CA ASP A 719 28.88 10.78 -24.14
C ASP A 719 29.34 9.38 -23.76
N LEU A 720 29.97 8.71 -24.72
CA LEU A 720 30.58 7.39 -24.55
C LEU A 720 32.09 7.54 -24.31
N ASP A 721 32.50 8.43 -23.40
CA ASP A 721 33.93 8.73 -23.17
C ASP A 721 34.76 7.43 -22.92
N ASP A 722 34.11 6.35 -22.46
CA ASP A 722 34.74 5.05 -22.17
C ASP A 722 34.02 3.81 -22.78
N MET A 723 32.96 4.02 -23.56
CA MET A 723 32.09 2.95 -24.07
C MET A 723 32.39 2.66 -25.55
N ASP A 724 32.88 1.46 -25.86
CA ASP A 724 33.16 1.06 -27.25
C ASP A 724 31.89 0.67 -28.02
N MET A 725 31.27 1.64 -28.69
CA MET A 725 30.07 1.45 -29.52
C MET A 725 30.22 0.33 -30.56
N ARG A 726 31.43 0.08 -31.09
CA ARG A 726 31.67 -1.00 -32.07
C ARG A 726 31.32 -2.36 -31.48
N LYS A 727 31.53 -2.55 -30.17
CA LYS A 727 31.19 -3.81 -29.48
C LYS A 727 29.70 -4.10 -29.49
N ILE A 728 28.86 -3.06 -29.51
CA ILE A 728 27.39 -3.13 -29.61
C ILE A 728 26.97 -3.26 -31.07
N VAL A 729 27.54 -2.46 -31.99
CA VAL A 729 27.19 -2.54 -33.42
C VAL A 729 27.50 -3.92 -34.01
N ARG A 730 28.62 -4.54 -33.62
CA ARG A 730 28.98 -5.91 -34.04
C ARG A 730 28.01 -6.99 -33.56
N LYS A 731 27.08 -6.68 -32.65
CA LYS A 731 26.03 -7.62 -32.24
C LYS A 731 24.89 -7.70 -33.25
N PHE A 732 24.70 -6.70 -34.11
CA PHE A 732 23.71 -6.80 -35.18
C PHE A 732 24.22 -7.73 -36.27
N LYS A 733 23.37 -8.62 -36.77
CA LYS A 733 23.71 -9.40 -37.96
C LYS A 733 23.87 -8.48 -39.17
N ALA A 734 24.69 -8.90 -40.12
CA ALA A 734 24.94 -8.15 -41.35
C ALA A 734 23.62 -7.72 -42.02
N GLY A 735 23.45 -6.42 -42.24
CA GLY A 735 22.26 -5.84 -42.89
C GLY A 735 21.00 -5.71 -42.03
N ALA A 736 21.01 -6.15 -40.76
CA ALA A 736 19.88 -6.03 -39.84
C ALA A 736 19.66 -4.58 -39.37
N LEU A 737 20.75 -3.85 -39.13
CA LEU A 737 20.70 -2.46 -38.71
C LEU A 737 20.37 -1.56 -39.92
N LYS A 738 19.32 -0.74 -39.79
CA LYS A 738 18.82 0.23 -40.78
C LYS A 738 19.03 1.68 -40.36
N GLY A 739 19.15 1.97 -39.07
CA GLY A 739 19.51 3.33 -38.67
C GLY A 739 20.31 3.42 -37.38
N ILE A 740 21.13 4.45 -37.30
CA ILE A 740 21.99 4.69 -36.15
C ILE A 740 22.06 6.18 -35.82
N SER A 741 21.84 6.52 -34.55
CA SER A 741 22.27 7.79 -33.97
C SER A 741 23.51 7.54 -33.14
N ALA A 742 24.66 7.86 -33.72
CA ALA A 742 25.94 7.65 -33.09
C ALA A 742 26.17 8.69 -31.97
N PRO A 743 26.93 8.33 -30.92
CA PRO A 743 27.26 9.24 -29.82
C PRO A 743 28.17 10.40 -30.28
N SER A 744 28.29 11.43 -29.45
CA SER A 744 29.30 12.48 -29.60
C SER A 744 30.72 11.95 -29.38
N ARG A 745 31.72 12.62 -29.98
CA ARG A 745 33.17 12.30 -29.87
C ARG A 745 33.57 10.90 -30.35
N LEU A 746 33.27 10.60 -31.61
CA LEU A 746 33.68 9.34 -32.24
C LEU A 746 35.13 9.39 -32.74
N PHE A 747 35.88 8.32 -32.47
CA PHE A 747 37.20 8.07 -33.06
C PHE A 747 37.07 7.54 -34.50
N PRO A 748 38.07 7.72 -35.38
CA PRO A 748 38.02 7.26 -36.78
C PRO A 748 37.66 5.77 -36.90
N ASP A 749 38.25 4.91 -36.08
CA ASP A 749 37.93 3.48 -36.06
C ASP A 749 36.44 3.15 -35.77
N HIS A 750 35.72 4.05 -35.10
CA HIS A 750 34.27 3.91 -34.88
C HIS A 750 33.49 4.15 -36.18
N TYR A 751 33.91 5.16 -36.95
CA TYR A 751 33.34 5.44 -38.27
C TYR A 751 33.62 4.28 -39.24
N ASP A 752 34.83 3.74 -39.24
CA ASP A 752 35.18 2.59 -40.08
C ASP A 752 34.32 1.35 -39.78
N GLU A 753 33.92 1.15 -38.51
CA GLU A 753 32.98 0.09 -38.15
C GLU A 753 31.56 0.37 -38.68
N LEU A 754 31.12 1.63 -38.63
CA LEU A 754 29.84 2.03 -39.21
C LEU A 754 29.85 1.84 -40.72
N ALA A 755 30.90 2.26 -41.42
CA ALA A 755 31.07 2.09 -42.85
C ALA A 755 31.06 0.61 -43.25
N ARG A 756 31.80 -0.25 -42.52
CA ARG A 756 31.81 -1.71 -42.75
C ARG A 756 30.44 -2.36 -42.66
N ASN A 757 29.56 -1.86 -41.79
CA ASN A 757 28.19 -2.37 -41.60
C ASN A 757 27.12 -1.47 -42.27
N GLY A 758 27.55 -0.45 -43.01
CA GLY A 758 26.76 0.73 -43.36
C GLY A 758 25.97 0.63 -44.66
N ALA A 759 26.29 -0.36 -45.51
CA ALA A 759 25.71 -0.51 -46.84
C ALA A 759 24.17 -0.58 -46.86
N ASN A 760 23.55 -0.95 -45.74
CA ASN A 760 22.11 -1.11 -45.58
C ASN A 760 21.43 -0.03 -44.73
N LEU A 761 22.17 0.97 -44.24
CA LEU A 761 21.63 2.04 -43.42
C LEU A 761 20.80 3.00 -44.28
N THR A 762 19.58 3.30 -43.82
CA THR A 762 18.67 4.28 -44.40
C THR A 762 18.60 5.56 -43.56
N SER A 763 19.02 5.53 -42.30
CA SER A 763 19.03 6.72 -41.43
C SER A 763 20.33 6.81 -40.64
N LEU A 764 21.01 7.95 -40.73
CA LEU A 764 22.30 8.15 -40.08
C LEU A 764 22.31 9.49 -39.36
N ARG A 765 22.65 9.47 -38.07
CA ARG A 765 22.94 10.67 -37.29
C ARG A 765 24.34 10.63 -36.71
N LEU A 766 25.10 11.69 -36.96
CA LEU A 766 26.54 11.77 -36.67
C LEU A 766 26.90 13.16 -36.11
N ASP A 767 27.86 13.19 -35.18
CA ASP A 767 28.44 14.42 -34.67
C ASP A 767 29.42 15.00 -35.71
N LYS A 768 29.32 16.30 -36.00
CA LYS A 768 30.22 16.98 -36.96
C LYS A 768 31.71 16.85 -36.63
N TYR A 769 32.06 16.57 -35.36
CA TYR A 769 33.46 16.45 -34.90
C TYR A 769 34.05 15.04 -35.03
N LEU A 770 33.41 14.14 -35.79
CA LEU A 770 33.99 12.86 -36.20
C LEU A 770 35.35 13.05 -36.87
N CYS A 771 36.42 12.87 -36.08
CA CYS A 771 37.81 12.83 -36.51
C CYS A 771 38.29 13.99 -37.40
N ILE A 772 38.86 15.04 -36.80
CA ILE A 772 39.89 15.84 -37.47
C ILE A 772 41.14 15.83 -36.58
N SER A 773 42.16 15.09 -37.02
CA SER A 773 43.54 15.38 -36.68
C SER A 773 43.86 16.81 -37.15
N TYR A 774 44.06 17.75 -36.22
CA TYR A 774 44.82 18.99 -36.43
C TYR A 774 44.63 19.77 -37.75
N GLU A 775 43.41 19.96 -38.26
CA GLU A 775 43.14 21.02 -39.25
C GLU A 775 42.20 22.06 -38.65
N VAL A 776 42.76 23.25 -38.40
CA VAL A 776 42.15 24.43 -37.77
C VAL A 776 41.09 25.11 -38.66
N SER A 777 40.78 24.56 -39.83
CA SER A 777 39.76 25.12 -40.75
C SER A 777 38.41 24.41 -40.62
N VAL A 778 37.86 24.33 -39.41
CA VAL A 778 36.49 23.82 -39.15
C VAL A 778 35.51 24.98 -39.21
N GLN A 779 35.25 25.52 -40.41
CA GLN A 779 34.51 26.78 -40.60
C GLN A 779 33.01 26.59 -40.92
N THR A 780 32.52 25.36 -41.13
CA THR A 780 31.09 25.06 -41.34
C THR A 780 30.70 23.78 -40.61
N GLY A 781 29.42 23.62 -40.25
CA GLY A 781 28.89 22.40 -39.61
C GLY A 781 28.95 21.12 -40.46
N PHE A 782 29.42 21.19 -41.72
CA PHE A 782 29.52 20.07 -42.67
C PHE A 782 30.86 20.15 -43.38
N GLY A 783 31.89 19.47 -42.86
CA GLY A 783 33.14 19.32 -43.59
C GLY A 783 32.91 18.49 -44.85
N ILE A 784 33.28 19.00 -46.02
CA ILE A 784 33.12 18.27 -47.29
C ILE A 784 33.67 16.85 -47.27
N ARG A 785 34.77 16.61 -46.55
CA ARG A 785 35.40 15.28 -46.41
C ARG A 785 34.46 14.28 -45.72
N LEU A 786 33.73 14.71 -44.69
CA LEU A 786 32.78 13.87 -43.96
C LEU A 786 31.58 13.53 -44.86
N VAL A 787 30.98 14.52 -45.51
CA VAL A 787 29.82 14.30 -46.40
C VAL A 787 30.20 13.45 -47.60
N ASN A 788 31.41 13.61 -48.16
CA ASN A 788 31.90 12.79 -49.26
C ASN A 788 32.13 11.33 -48.85
N SER A 789 32.69 11.11 -47.65
CA SER A 789 32.85 9.76 -47.10
C SER A 789 31.48 9.13 -46.87
N ILE A 790 30.53 9.87 -46.30
CA ILE A 790 29.15 9.40 -46.10
C ILE A 790 28.48 9.04 -47.43
N GLY A 791 28.68 9.87 -48.45
CA GLY A 791 28.16 9.65 -49.80
C GLY A 791 28.67 8.35 -50.44
N THR A 792 29.89 7.94 -50.08
CA THR A 792 30.53 6.72 -50.59
C THR A 792 30.15 5.50 -49.76
N ASP A 793 30.17 5.63 -48.42
CA ASP A 793 30.06 4.51 -47.50
C ASP A 793 28.61 4.09 -47.22
N PHE A 794 27.63 4.99 -47.43
CA PHE A 794 26.22 4.75 -47.09
C PHE A 794 25.29 5.07 -48.28
N PRO A 795 25.32 4.27 -49.36
CA PRO A 795 24.59 4.55 -50.60
C PRO A 795 23.05 4.46 -50.48
N GLN A 796 22.54 3.87 -49.40
CA GLN A 796 21.11 3.62 -49.19
C GLN A 796 20.44 4.66 -48.26
N LEU A 797 21.14 5.75 -47.89
CA LEU A 797 20.61 6.75 -46.97
C LEU A 797 19.40 7.47 -47.55
N GLU A 798 18.34 7.50 -46.74
CA GLU A 798 17.13 8.29 -46.95
C GLU A 798 17.11 9.52 -46.04
N SER A 799 17.82 9.48 -44.91
CA SER A 799 17.83 10.55 -43.91
C SER A 799 19.20 10.70 -43.26
N LEU A 800 19.75 11.90 -43.34
CA LEU A 800 21.06 12.24 -42.80
C LEU A 800 20.95 13.42 -41.84
N ASN A 801 21.38 13.25 -40.59
CA ASN A 801 21.45 14.32 -39.60
C ASN A 801 22.89 14.48 -39.09
N ILE A 802 23.52 15.61 -39.41
CA ILE A 802 24.85 15.95 -38.90
C ILE A 802 24.68 17.07 -37.86
N TYR A 803 24.90 16.74 -36.59
CA TYR A 803 24.59 17.61 -35.46
C TYR A 803 25.85 18.09 -34.74
N GLU A 804 25.65 19.06 -33.84
CA GLU A 804 26.70 19.63 -32.99
C GLU A 804 26.24 19.66 -31.53
N LYS A 805 27.04 19.07 -30.63
CA LYS A 805 26.76 19.04 -29.18
C LYS A 805 27.40 20.23 -28.46
N GLN A 806 26.68 20.79 -27.48
CA GLN A 806 27.15 21.89 -26.63
C GLN A 806 28.31 21.40 -25.73
N SER A 807 29.52 21.90 -25.95
CA SER A 807 30.63 21.71 -25.00
C SER A 807 30.65 22.88 -24.02
N PRO A 808 30.62 22.66 -22.69
CA PRO A 808 30.72 23.73 -21.69
C PRO A 808 31.99 24.58 -21.86
N ASN A 809 33.05 24.00 -22.42
CA ASN A 809 34.34 24.67 -22.67
C ASN A 809 34.43 25.33 -24.05
N ALA A 810 33.40 25.23 -24.91
CA ALA A 810 33.41 25.86 -26.24
C ALA A 810 33.13 27.37 -26.23
N LEU A 811 32.84 27.96 -25.05
CA LEU A 811 32.69 29.41 -24.90
C LEU A 811 34.01 30.19 -25.07
N LEU A 812 35.18 29.51 -25.11
CA LEU A 812 36.49 30.17 -25.13
C LEU A 812 37.23 30.17 -26.47
N ARG A 813 36.67 29.58 -27.53
CA ARG A 813 37.24 29.65 -28.88
C ARG A 813 36.08 29.61 -29.85
N TYR A 814 35.78 30.68 -30.57
CA TYR A 814 35.48 30.62 -32.01
C TYR A 814 35.08 32.02 -32.56
N ASP A 815 36.08 32.85 -32.90
CA ASP A 815 35.92 34.03 -33.78
C ASP A 815 36.20 33.63 -35.25
N TYR A 816 35.70 32.47 -35.70
CA TYR A 816 36.17 31.79 -36.92
C TYR A 816 35.24 31.89 -38.14
N TYR A 817 34.16 32.67 -38.09
CA TYR A 817 33.32 32.95 -39.27
C TYR A 817 33.95 33.99 -40.23
N ALA A 818 35.24 34.30 -40.08
CA ALA A 818 35.92 35.38 -40.78
C ALA A 818 36.04 35.18 -42.31
N ASP A 819 36.00 33.94 -42.83
CA ASP A 819 36.07 33.68 -44.28
C ASP A 819 34.74 33.22 -44.88
N THR A 820 33.88 34.20 -45.17
CA THR A 820 32.58 33.95 -45.81
C THR A 820 32.69 33.44 -47.26
N ARG A 821 33.90 33.40 -47.90
CA ARG A 821 34.08 32.80 -49.24
C ARG A 821 34.20 31.27 -49.16
N LEU A 822 34.85 30.76 -48.13
CA LEU A 822 34.99 29.33 -47.89
C LEU A 822 33.62 28.68 -47.59
N TRP A 823 32.81 29.34 -46.78
CA TRP A 823 31.50 28.84 -46.35
C TRP A 823 30.51 28.62 -47.51
N SER A 824 30.42 29.56 -48.45
CA SER A 824 29.49 29.47 -49.57
C SER A 824 29.92 28.42 -50.61
N ARG A 825 31.24 28.24 -50.80
CA ARG A 825 31.81 27.17 -51.64
C ARG A 825 31.55 25.78 -51.06
N GLU A 826 31.57 25.63 -49.73
CA GLU A 826 31.27 24.36 -49.07
C GLU A 826 29.80 23.95 -49.27
N ILE A 827 28.85 24.89 -49.21
CA ILE A 827 27.43 24.60 -49.51
C ILE A 827 27.25 24.07 -50.94
N ALA A 828 27.91 24.70 -51.92
CA ALA A 828 27.86 24.25 -53.32
C ALA A 828 28.37 22.81 -53.47
N ARG A 829 29.49 22.49 -52.80
CA ARG A 829 30.10 21.16 -52.83
C ARG A 829 29.23 20.11 -52.12
N VAL A 830 28.70 20.45 -50.94
CA VAL A 830 27.78 19.58 -50.20
C VAL A 830 26.55 19.30 -51.04
N ALA A 831 25.92 20.32 -51.63
CA ALA A 831 24.75 20.14 -52.51
C ALA A 831 25.05 19.18 -53.66
N SER A 832 26.21 19.32 -54.32
CA SER A 832 26.64 18.40 -55.38
C SER A 832 26.83 16.96 -54.93
N ILE A 833 27.21 16.72 -53.66
CA ILE A 833 27.31 15.36 -53.12
C ILE A 833 25.93 14.81 -52.74
N LEU A 834 25.09 15.63 -52.10
CA LEU A 834 23.72 15.23 -51.74
C LEU A 834 22.90 14.87 -52.97
N ASP A 835 23.09 15.57 -54.09
CA ASP A 835 22.43 15.27 -55.38
C ASP A 835 22.83 13.90 -55.95
N LYS A 836 24.04 13.41 -55.62
CA LYS A 836 24.53 12.09 -56.03
C LYS A 836 24.00 10.95 -55.15
N LEU A 837 23.32 11.26 -54.05
CA LEU A 837 22.71 10.26 -53.17
C LEU A 837 21.27 9.97 -53.63
N PRO A 838 21.02 8.85 -54.34
CA PRO A 838 19.78 8.66 -55.10
C PRO A 838 18.54 8.47 -54.23
N ARG A 839 18.70 8.15 -52.94
CA ARG A 839 17.60 7.90 -52.00
C ARG A 839 17.45 8.98 -50.94
N LEU A 840 18.37 9.93 -50.85
CA LEU A 840 18.37 10.90 -49.78
C LEU A 840 17.22 11.89 -49.95
N ARG A 841 16.27 11.84 -49.02
CA ARG A 841 15.11 12.74 -49.00
C ARG A 841 15.21 13.81 -47.92
N ARG A 842 15.88 13.51 -46.81
CA ARG A 842 15.86 14.36 -45.61
C ARG A 842 17.27 14.67 -45.14
N PHE A 843 17.57 15.95 -44.97
CA PHE A 843 18.90 16.40 -44.54
C PHE A 843 18.81 17.42 -43.39
N ALA A 844 19.46 17.11 -42.28
CA ALA A 844 19.45 17.94 -41.07
C ALA A 844 20.86 18.25 -40.62
N PHE A 845 21.04 19.48 -40.14
CA PHE A 845 22.37 20.05 -40.13
C PHE A 845 22.43 21.25 -39.14
N SER A 846 23.45 21.34 -38.29
CA SER A 846 23.70 22.48 -37.38
C SER A 846 24.42 23.68 -38.02
N MET A 847 23.94 24.89 -37.72
CA MET A 847 24.57 26.19 -37.97
C MET A 847 24.79 27.00 -36.67
N ARG A 848 24.95 26.32 -35.53
CA ARG A 848 25.17 26.98 -34.24
C ARG A 848 26.42 27.89 -34.25
N GLY A 849 26.30 29.04 -33.59
CA GLY A 849 27.35 30.07 -33.48
C GLY A 849 27.25 31.21 -34.50
N MET A 850 26.32 31.14 -35.47
CA MET A 850 26.11 32.22 -36.45
C MET A 850 25.23 33.36 -35.93
N GLY A 851 24.41 33.11 -34.90
CA GLY A 851 23.37 34.03 -34.40
C GLY A 851 23.85 35.24 -33.59
N SER A 852 25.16 35.37 -33.31
CA SER A 852 25.70 36.44 -32.46
C SER A 852 26.49 37.53 -33.22
N ASN A 853 26.55 37.50 -34.55
CA ASN A 853 27.32 38.49 -35.35
C ASN A 853 26.59 38.95 -36.63
N ASP A 854 25.88 40.08 -36.55
CA ASP A 854 25.12 40.67 -37.67
C ASP A 854 25.97 41.00 -38.90
N LYS A 855 27.26 41.32 -38.73
CA LYS A 855 28.17 41.59 -39.86
C LYS A 855 28.45 40.31 -40.66
N ALA A 856 28.60 39.18 -39.97
CA ALA A 856 28.81 37.87 -40.59
C ALA A 856 27.54 37.39 -41.33
N ILE A 857 26.37 37.50 -40.68
CA ILE A 857 25.07 37.16 -41.27
C ILE A 857 24.84 37.94 -42.57
N ASN A 858 25.07 39.27 -42.55
CA ASN A 858 24.91 40.11 -43.74
C ASN A 858 25.93 39.82 -44.85
N SER A 859 27.16 39.45 -44.50
CA SER A 859 28.21 39.05 -45.46
C SER A 859 27.88 37.72 -46.15
N ILE A 860 27.42 36.72 -45.38
CA ILE A 860 26.97 35.42 -45.90
C ILE A 860 25.74 35.60 -46.79
N ARG A 861 24.74 36.36 -46.34
CA ARG A 861 23.53 36.67 -47.11
C ARG A 861 23.85 37.22 -48.50
N ARG A 862 24.71 38.25 -48.60
CA ARG A 862 25.10 38.85 -49.88
C ARG A 862 25.73 37.84 -50.83
N LYS A 863 26.56 36.93 -50.32
CA LYS A 863 27.22 35.89 -51.14
C LYS A 863 26.26 34.79 -51.58
N LEU A 864 25.35 34.37 -50.71
CA LEU A 864 24.30 33.42 -51.08
C LEU A 864 23.36 34.00 -52.15
N LEU A 865 22.97 35.27 -52.02
CA LEU A 865 22.19 35.96 -53.05
C LEU A 865 22.94 35.98 -54.39
N ALA A 866 24.22 36.35 -54.41
CA ALA A 866 25.03 36.32 -55.63
C ALA A 866 25.14 34.92 -56.25
N MET A 867 25.14 33.84 -55.43
CA MET A 867 25.13 32.46 -55.93
C MET A 867 23.77 31.99 -56.46
N ILE A 868 22.68 32.59 -56.00
CA ILE A 868 21.30 32.20 -56.35
C ILE A 868 20.77 33.03 -57.52
N GLU A 869 21.10 34.33 -57.58
CA GLU A 869 20.66 35.29 -58.61
C GLU A 869 21.09 34.90 -60.03
N GLU A 870 22.13 34.08 -60.20
CA GLU A 870 22.50 33.53 -61.52
C GLU A 870 21.50 32.48 -62.07
N LYS A 871 20.59 31.91 -61.24
CA LYS A 871 19.75 30.76 -61.63
C LYS A 871 18.33 30.69 -61.07
N VAL A 872 17.94 31.42 -60.02
CA VAL A 872 16.62 31.28 -59.35
C VAL A 872 16.09 32.64 -58.81
N PRO A 873 14.81 33.00 -58.99
CA PRO A 873 14.23 34.21 -58.40
C PRO A 873 14.02 34.08 -56.87
N VAL A 874 14.37 35.12 -56.10
CA VAL A 874 14.27 35.15 -54.62
C VAL A 874 13.12 36.07 -54.16
N PRO A 875 12.27 35.66 -53.19
CA PRO A 875 11.24 36.54 -52.61
C PRO A 875 11.84 37.64 -51.71
N PHE A 876 11.28 38.85 -51.73
CA PHE A 876 11.82 40.02 -51.01
C PHE A 876 11.55 40.02 -49.49
N GLU A 877 12.48 40.67 -48.78
CA GLU A 877 12.71 40.78 -47.32
C GLU A 877 13.22 39.52 -46.61
N VAL A 878 14.53 39.30 -46.80
CA VAL A 878 15.32 38.22 -46.19
C VAL A 878 16.37 38.86 -45.28
N LEU A 879 16.00 39.17 -44.03
CA LEU A 879 16.87 39.80 -43.01
C LEU A 879 17.14 38.81 -41.87
N GLY A 880 18.26 39.00 -41.17
CA GLY A 880 18.63 38.18 -40.01
C GLY A 880 18.94 36.71 -40.34
N LEU A 881 18.93 35.88 -39.29
CA LEU A 881 19.30 34.46 -39.35
C LEU A 881 18.28 33.61 -40.12
N GLU A 882 16.99 33.90 -39.95
CA GLU A 882 15.90 33.28 -40.71
C GLU A 882 16.12 33.46 -42.21
N GLY A 883 16.51 34.67 -42.62
CA GLY A 883 16.77 34.97 -44.01
C GLY A 883 17.91 34.14 -44.61
N VAL A 884 18.99 33.94 -43.84
CA VAL A 884 20.08 33.05 -44.29
C VAL A 884 19.60 31.60 -44.40
N CYS A 885 18.77 31.11 -43.47
CA CYS A 885 18.20 29.76 -43.54
C CYS A 885 17.31 29.56 -44.78
N LYS A 886 16.50 30.57 -45.14
CA LYS A 886 15.71 30.57 -46.39
C LYS A 886 16.60 30.46 -47.64
N LEU A 887 17.67 31.24 -47.71
CA LEU A 887 18.60 31.21 -48.85
C LEU A 887 19.34 29.87 -48.98
N VAL A 888 19.81 29.31 -47.87
CA VAL A 888 20.49 28.01 -47.89
C VAL A 888 19.54 26.89 -48.31
N THR A 889 18.31 26.90 -47.79
CA THR A 889 17.25 25.98 -48.20
C THR A 889 16.96 26.10 -49.69
N THR A 890 16.80 27.33 -50.19
CA THR A 890 16.55 27.62 -51.61
C THR A 890 17.69 27.08 -52.49
N TYR A 891 18.93 27.24 -52.04
CA TYR A 891 20.09 26.74 -52.77
C TYR A 891 20.10 25.21 -52.84
N PHE A 892 19.87 24.52 -51.72
CA PHE A 892 19.79 23.05 -51.68
C PHE A 892 18.61 22.52 -52.50
N ALA A 893 17.44 23.16 -52.41
CA ALA A 893 16.27 22.84 -53.22
C ALA A 893 16.55 22.87 -54.72
N ALA A 894 17.37 23.83 -55.18
CA ALA A 894 17.73 23.97 -56.58
C ALA A 894 18.82 22.98 -57.05
N HIS A 895 19.71 22.53 -56.15
CA HIS A 895 20.94 21.80 -56.51
C HIS A 895 21.04 20.37 -55.98
N ALA A 896 20.13 19.95 -55.10
CA ALA A 896 20.02 18.58 -54.58
C ALA A 896 18.57 18.10 -54.75
N LYS A 897 18.22 17.72 -55.98
CA LYS A 897 16.81 17.54 -56.41
C LYS A 897 16.07 16.39 -55.72
N GLY A 898 16.81 15.49 -55.07
CA GLY A 898 16.25 14.38 -54.30
C GLY A 898 15.64 14.81 -52.95
N LEU A 899 15.99 15.98 -52.42
CA LEU A 899 15.56 16.43 -51.10
C LEU A 899 14.10 16.89 -51.07
N GLU A 900 13.41 16.50 -50.01
CA GLU A 900 12.02 16.82 -49.71
C GLU A 900 11.90 17.54 -48.35
N GLU A 901 12.91 17.41 -47.47
CA GLU A 901 12.93 18.04 -46.15
C GLU A 901 14.36 18.47 -45.77
N ILE A 902 14.50 19.70 -45.28
CA ILE A 902 15.76 20.26 -44.80
C ILE A 902 15.54 20.85 -43.41
N CYS A 903 16.39 20.50 -42.45
CA CYS A 903 16.33 21.06 -41.09
C CYS A 903 17.65 21.72 -40.70
N ILE A 904 17.58 22.97 -40.25
CA ILE A 904 18.74 23.80 -39.92
C ILE A 904 18.68 24.16 -38.43
N ALA A 905 19.53 23.54 -37.61
CA ALA A 905 19.60 23.85 -36.18
C ALA A 905 20.46 25.09 -35.93
N THR A 906 19.85 26.16 -35.43
CA THR A 906 20.51 27.45 -35.18
C THR A 906 20.85 27.68 -33.71
N GLY A 907 20.13 27.01 -32.80
CA GLY A 907 20.33 27.02 -31.34
C GLY A 907 19.77 25.75 -30.67
N HIS A 908 19.82 25.63 -29.35
CA HIS A 908 18.92 24.73 -28.61
C HIS A 908 17.91 25.65 -27.91
N PRO A 909 16.59 25.39 -27.98
CA PRO A 909 15.89 24.31 -28.69
C PRO A 909 15.45 24.61 -30.13
N MET A 910 15.75 25.79 -30.66
CA MET A 910 15.20 26.24 -31.95
C MET A 910 15.94 25.71 -33.19
N PHE A 911 15.16 25.35 -34.22
CA PHE A 911 15.64 25.00 -35.56
C PHE A 911 14.63 25.45 -36.63
N TYR A 912 15.09 25.62 -37.87
CA TYR A 912 14.20 25.85 -39.02
C TYR A 912 13.95 24.54 -39.75
N ARG A 913 12.70 24.21 -40.03
CA ARG A 913 12.31 23.11 -40.92
C ARG A 913 11.79 23.68 -42.22
N ALA A 914 12.32 23.19 -43.34
CA ALA A 914 11.76 23.42 -44.65
C ALA A 914 11.28 22.10 -45.26
N THR A 915 10.05 22.08 -45.77
CA THR A 915 9.44 20.90 -46.40
C THR A 915 8.91 21.24 -47.78
N LEU A 916 9.07 20.33 -48.73
CA LEU A 916 8.51 20.43 -50.07
C LEU A 916 7.08 19.88 -50.06
N THR A 917 6.10 20.76 -50.26
CA THR A 917 4.67 20.40 -50.35
C THR A 917 4.08 21.07 -51.59
N ASP A 918 3.40 20.30 -52.43
CA ASP A 918 2.76 20.79 -53.67
C ASP A 918 3.69 21.58 -54.60
N GLY A 919 4.97 21.21 -54.62
CA GLY A 919 5.99 21.86 -55.47
C GLY A 919 6.57 23.17 -54.90
N ALA A 920 6.13 23.60 -53.71
CA ALA A 920 6.67 24.77 -53.01
C ALA A 920 7.37 24.38 -51.70
N TRP A 921 8.48 25.05 -51.39
CA TRP A 921 9.19 24.87 -50.13
C TRP A 921 8.61 25.79 -49.06
N ASN A 922 8.03 25.19 -48.01
CA ASN A 922 7.48 25.89 -46.86
C ASN A 922 8.44 25.77 -45.68
N MET A 923 8.81 26.91 -45.08
CA MET A 923 9.74 26.96 -43.95
C MET A 923 9.05 27.47 -42.69
N SER A 924 9.23 26.75 -41.58
CA SER A 924 8.77 27.09 -40.24
C SER A 924 9.94 27.13 -39.27
N GLU A 925 9.89 28.05 -38.30
CA GLU A 925 10.72 27.97 -37.10
C GLU A 925 10.03 27.06 -36.09
N GLU A 926 10.77 26.10 -35.54
CA GLU A 926 10.23 25.08 -34.64
C GLU A 926 11.15 24.86 -33.44
N SER A 927 10.56 24.40 -32.35
CA SER A 927 11.29 24.02 -31.13
C SER A 927 11.40 22.51 -31.03
N SER A 928 12.61 22.01 -30.76
CA SER A 928 12.86 20.59 -30.43
C SER A 928 12.19 20.15 -29.12
N GLU A 929 11.76 21.10 -28.27
CA GLU A 929 11.02 20.82 -27.04
C GLU A 929 9.51 20.70 -27.25
N ASP A 930 8.98 21.09 -28.42
CA ASP A 930 7.57 20.91 -28.75
C ASP A 930 7.24 19.41 -28.88
N PRO A 931 6.29 18.88 -28.08
CA PRO A 931 5.91 17.47 -28.13
C PRO A 931 5.45 17.00 -29.52
N SER A 932 4.85 17.89 -30.33
CA SER A 932 4.43 17.59 -31.71
C SER A 932 5.62 17.23 -32.61
N GLN A 933 6.80 17.77 -32.29
CA GLN A 933 8.02 17.61 -33.05
C GLN A 933 8.79 16.33 -32.73
N LYS A 934 8.42 15.63 -31.65
CA LYS A 934 9.12 14.44 -31.14
C LYS A 934 9.33 13.34 -32.19
N TYR A 935 8.38 13.16 -33.11
CA TYR A 935 8.37 12.08 -34.09
C TYR A 935 8.71 12.52 -35.51
N LEU A 936 9.03 13.80 -35.69
CA LEU A 936 9.38 14.38 -36.98
C LEU A 936 10.90 14.49 -37.10
N PHE A 937 11.39 14.61 -38.33
CA PHE A 937 12.81 14.82 -38.58
C PHE A 937 13.17 16.28 -38.19
N PRO A 938 14.29 16.53 -37.51
CA PRO A 938 15.39 15.61 -37.18
C PRO A 938 15.21 14.85 -35.84
N ASN A 939 14.25 15.24 -35.01
CA ASN A 939 14.04 14.76 -33.63
C ASN A 939 13.78 13.25 -33.51
N VAL A 940 13.21 12.62 -34.53
CA VAL A 940 13.04 11.16 -34.61
C VAL A 940 14.37 10.40 -34.66
N LEU A 941 15.45 11.08 -35.05
CA LEU A 941 16.82 10.55 -34.99
C LEU A 941 17.51 10.91 -33.67
N GLU A 942 16.88 11.71 -32.82
CA GLU A 942 17.36 12.06 -31.48
C GLU A 942 16.75 11.24 -30.35
N ASN A 943 15.55 10.69 -30.57
CA ASN A 943 14.67 10.17 -29.53
C ASN A 943 14.72 8.66 -29.28
#